data_AF-A0A0S4J7Z6-F1
#
_entry.id   AF-A0A0S4J7Z6-F1
#
_cell.length_a   1.000
_cell.length_b   1.000
_cell.length_c   1.000
_cell.angle_alpha   90.00
_cell.angle_beta   90.00
_cell.angle_gamma   90.00
#
_symmetry.space_group_name_H-M   'P 1'
#
loop_
_entity.id
_entity.type
_entity.pdbx_description
1 polymer ?
#
loop_
_entity_poly.entity_id
_entity_poly.type
_entity_poly.pdbx_seq_one_letter_code
_entity_poly.pdbx_strand_id
1 'polypeptide(L)'
;MSRLMTFFFYWVTAKEQLLNNPAALLSRLMTYDKDNIPERLINAVAPLVQSEDFTPKKIAGASQACAAMCQWTHAMVKYHEVSKKVAPLRQRLAVAQADNKVYQEKLAAAQARLAEVEAKLARLQADKTKAENDMQVLEHTVKMTEIKLGRAAMLIDGLAGEKKNWMRTVETLTDKSRYLTGDMLAAAGQISYVGAFTSIYRNALLDQWRQKMQELGILHSAQVSVFHTLQDPIQTRSWTLHSLPGDTLSIENAIFLTNARRWPLMIDPQTQANKWIRDTYGDQLEVVKPSNKDMIKRIEHCIRAGRPVLLENVSQDIDPSLDPLLTKQTFMQGGQEMIRISENPVPWSHDFKFFMTTKLINPHYIPEIMVKVTLLNFFITPAGLEDQLLGVVVGQERKELELRKNDLVQKNAEMKAEIADIQKTILRKLEEVQGDILDDEELIKYLDQSKIKTTEINIRVADAEVTEKEIDETREGYRPIAYHSSILYFCCATLANVDPMYQYSLQWFVQLFISGIEAAERSEDLAERLESLKNFFSYSFYQNISRSLFEKHKLMFSFVLCVRLLQGQDLLAEDEYRFVLQGPSIIITGAKNPAPEWLTDVVWTDLIYLDKTFPAFNGFCDHVAANVEHYRRVFMSSMAHREPYHGEWDKKLTILQKMMFIRCLRPDKLMEAVQDFVSFNLGDKFIKPPPFDLATSFKDSSPMTPLIFVLSPGADPFEEWKKFAETQRMGKKLSDISLGQGQGPRAERLMREGMENGMWVLLQNCHLATSWMSSLERLVENFAVGMHPSFRLWLTSMPNPSFPVIILQNGIKMTNEPPKGLRANLARSIMSYPNDFLEKCKKAPEFKKLFFSMCFFHALIQERRKFGPLGWNIPYEYTSGDLSCCVVQCQMFLDKYDEVPYKVIKELSGNIHYGGRVTDDWDRRTLMTILDGFVCPDVLKEGYAFSSSGNYGTIAPTDQKGYMEYIESWPLNIQPEAFGLHDNADITCARNETFETLAAIVLLQGEATKKSAGAKSPDEIVSDLAVAILQKVRPPFDMAAFQKRFPTKYEDSMNTVVVQEAIRFNKLVNVVRNTLEAIPLAVKGLVVMSKELEEVYKAAVKGLVVMSKELEEVYKAMLINTVPTMWADRAYPSLKPLAAWVSDLVQRLQMIERWFDLGHPKTYWISGFFFPQAFLTGILQNYARKQQISIDTISYGFEWLNKNPEECKEAPSTPTM
;
A
#
# COMPACT_ATOMS: atom_id res chain seq x y z
N MET A 1 87.75 142.48 -107.44
CA MET A 1 88.82 143.46 -107.12
C MET A 1 88.49 144.18 -105.80
N SER A 2 88.35 143.42 -104.70
CA SER A 2 88.49 143.85 -103.29
C SER A 2 89.16 142.65 -102.62
N ARG A 3 90.46 142.59 -102.90
CA ARG A 3 91.35 141.43 -102.89
C ARG A 3 91.83 141.12 -101.47
N LEU A 4 92.16 139.85 -101.23
CA LEU A 4 93.31 139.42 -100.41
C LEU A 4 93.35 139.81 -98.92
N MET A 5 92.40 140.60 -98.41
CA MET A 5 92.41 141.07 -97.02
C MET A 5 91.79 140.07 -96.02
N THR A 6 91.04 139.06 -96.50
CA THR A 6 90.47 138.00 -95.66
C THR A 6 91.35 136.73 -95.59
N PHE A 7 92.28 136.56 -96.53
CA PHE A 7 93.07 135.32 -96.64
C PHE A 7 94.23 135.26 -95.65
N PHE A 8 94.77 136.40 -95.23
CA PHE A 8 95.86 136.43 -94.26
C PHE A 8 95.40 136.08 -92.83
N PHE A 9 94.14 136.40 -92.49
CA PHE A 9 93.60 136.06 -91.17
C PHE A 9 93.38 134.55 -91.00
N TYR A 10 92.80 133.86 -91.99
CA TYR A 10 92.51 132.43 -91.85
C TYR A 10 93.75 131.52 -91.86
N TRP A 11 94.82 131.87 -92.59
CA TRP A 11 96.03 131.05 -92.62
C TRP A 11 96.77 131.05 -91.29
N VAL A 12 96.82 132.19 -90.59
CA VAL A 12 97.43 132.29 -89.26
C VAL A 12 96.61 131.50 -88.24
N THR A 13 95.28 131.63 -88.23
CA THR A 13 94.40 130.90 -87.31
C THR A 13 94.44 129.39 -87.57
N ALA A 14 94.51 128.94 -88.82
CA ALA A 14 94.65 127.52 -89.16
C ALA A 14 96.03 126.95 -88.77
N LYS A 15 97.10 127.74 -88.86
CA LYS A 15 98.43 127.31 -88.43
C LYS A 15 98.52 127.18 -86.90
N GLU A 16 97.98 128.13 -86.14
CA GLU A 16 98.02 128.12 -84.67
C GLU A 16 97.04 127.12 -84.04
N GLN A 17 95.82 127.00 -84.55
CA GLN A 17 94.76 126.20 -83.89
C GLN A 17 94.54 124.79 -84.48
N LEU A 18 95.00 124.51 -85.70
CA LEU A 18 94.74 123.23 -86.39
C LEU A 18 96.02 122.43 -86.70
N LEU A 19 97.14 123.08 -87.04
CA LEU A 19 98.32 122.40 -87.59
C LEU A 19 99.54 122.30 -86.66
N ASN A 20 99.55 123.00 -85.51
CA ASN A 20 100.72 123.02 -84.61
C ASN A 20 100.86 121.75 -83.74
N ASN A 21 99.81 120.91 -83.64
CA ASN A 21 99.83 119.70 -82.82
C ASN A 21 99.01 118.54 -83.46
N PRO A 22 99.63 117.67 -84.29
CA PRO A 22 98.93 116.67 -85.10
C PRO A 22 98.08 115.66 -84.31
N ALA A 23 98.47 115.32 -83.08
CA ALA A 23 97.73 114.38 -82.23
C ALA A 23 96.38 114.94 -81.74
N ALA A 24 96.31 116.25 -81.48
CA ALA A 24 95.08 116.90 -81.01
C ALA A 24 94.01 116.96 -82.11
N LEU A 25 94.40 117.17 -83.37
CA LEU A 25 93.48 117.20 -84.50
C LEU A 25 92.78 115.85 -84.71
N LEU A 26 93.53 114.74 -84.60
CA LEU A 26 93.00 113.39 -84.78
C LEU A 26 91.98 113.04 -83.70
N SER A 27 92.23 113.46 -82.45
CA SER A 27 91.27 113.28 -81.34
C SER A 27 89.96 114.04 -81.55
N ARG A 28 90.01 115.28 -82.06
CA ARG A 28 88.80 116.08 -82.38
C ARG A 28 87.99 115.48 -83.53
N LEU A 29 88.63 114.86 -84.51
CA LEU A 29 87.92 114.19 -85.61
C LEU A 29 87.24 112.89 -85.17
N MET A 30 87.82 112.14 -84.23
CA MET A 30 87.22 110.88 -83.73
C MET A 30 86.07 111.11 -82.74
N THR A 31 86.13 112.18 -81.95
CA THR A 31 85.09 112.52 -80.95
C THR A 31 84.03 113.50 -81.46
N TYR A 32 84.02 113.78 -82.77
CA TYR A 32 83.08 114.71 -83.35
C TYR A 32 81.63 114.17 -83.24
N ASP A 33 80.75 114.99 -82.65
CA ASP A 33 79.34 114.64 -82.44
C ASP A 33 78.59 114.61 -83.78
N LYS A 34 78.64 113.43 -84.42
CA LYS A 34 78.02 113.14 -85.72
C LYS A 34 76.50 113.13 -85.68
N ASP A 35 75.89 113.02 -84.50
CA ASP A 35 74.44 112.89 -84.34
C ASP A 35 73.72 114.25 -84.28
N ASN A 36 74.44 115.34 -83.94
CA ASN A 36 73.89 116.70 -83.77
C ASN A 36 74.62 117.78 -84.61
N ILE A 37 74.81 117.54 -85.91
CA ILE A 37 75.45 118.51 -86.81
C ILE A 37 74.48 119.67 -87.16
N PRO A 38 74.80 120.95 -86.87
CA PRO A 38 73.91 122.07 -87.18
C PRO A 38 73.70 122.27 -88.70
N GLU A 39 72.44 122.37 -89.15
CA GLU A 39 72.08 122.50 -90.59
C GLU A 39 72.79 123.67 -91.30
N ARG A 40 73.08 124.75 -90.56
CA ARG A 40 73.77 125.93 -91.10
C ARG A 40 75.17 125.61 -91.62
N LEU A 41 75.88 124.67 -90.98
CA LEU A 41 77.24 124.25 -91.34
C LEU A 41 77.25 123.34 -92.57
N ILE A 42 76.28 122.42 -92.67
CA ILE A 42 76.16 121.53 -93.84
C ILE A 42 75.76 122.33 -95.09
N ASN A 43 74.85 123.29 -94.96
CA ASN A 43 74.44 124.14 -96.09
C ASN A 43 75.59 125.02 -96.62
N ALA A 44 76.53 125.43 -95.77
CA ALA A 44 77.72 126.18 -96.18
C ALA A 44 78.76 125.31 -96.91
N VAL A 45 78.84 124.01 -96.57
CA VAL A 45 79.82 123.06 -97.13
C VAL A 45 79.28 122.33 -98.37
N ALA A 46 77.96 122.21 -98.51
CA ALA A 46 77.30 121.54 -99.63
C ALA A 46 77.73 122.01 -101.04
N PRO A 47 77.94 123.31 -101.32
CA PRO A 47 78.41 123.76 -102.64
C PRO A 47 79.84 123.33 -102.95
N LEU A 48 80.70 123.25 -101.92
CA LEU A 48 82.10 122.84 -102.06
C LEU A 48 82.23 121.35 -102.34
N VAL A 49 81.38 120.53 -101.71
CA VAL A 49 81.36 119.06 -101.86
C VAL A 49 80.81 118.62 -103.23
N GLN A 50 80.05 119.48 -103.91
CA GLN A 50 79.49 119.22 -105.24
C GLN A 50 80.36 119.76 -106.40
N SER A 51 81.43 120.51 -106.12
CA SER A 51 82.35 121.05 -107.14
C SER A 51 83.25 119.96 -107.76
N GLU A 52 83.43 119.99 -109.09
CA GLU A 52 84.32 119.05 -109.80
C GLU A 52 85.82 119.21 -109.45
N ASP A 53 86.20 120.32 -108.80
CA ASP A 53 87.57 120.58 -108.37
C ASP A 53 87.86 120.05 -106.95
N PHE A 54 86.83 119.76 -106.16
CA PHE A 54 86.96 119.28 -104.77
C PHE A 54 86.69 117.77 -104.66
N THR A 55 87.44 116.99 -105.44
CA THR A 55 87.39 115.53 -105.42
C THR A 55 88.70 114.93 -104.90
N PRO A 56 88.65 113.84 -104.10
CA PRO A 56 89.86 113.26 -103.52
C PRO A 56 90.92 112.86 -104.56
N LYS A 57 90.49 112.45 -105.76
CA LYS A 57 91.38 111.99 -106.84
C LYS A 57 92.21 113.11 -107.49
N LYS A 58 91.67 114.32 -107.66
CA LYS A 58 92.45 115.47 -108.19
C LYS A 58 93.39 116.04 -107.12
N ILE A 59 92.92 116.16 -105.87
CA ILE A 59 93.69 116.74 -104.75
C ILE A 59 94.88 115.85 -104.36
N ALA A 60 94.79 114.54 -104.60
CA ALA A 60 95.88 113.59 -104.35
C ALA A 60 97.18 113.91 -105.13
N GLY A 61 97.11 114.58 -106.29
CA GLY A 61 98.30 115.00 -107.05
C GLY A 61 99.15 116.07 -106.35
N ALA A 62 98.56 116.84 -105.43
CA ALA A 62 99.25 117.87 -104.65
C ALA A 62 99.60 117.40 -103.22
N SER A 63 98.76 116.60 -102.56
CA SER A 63 99.05 115.98 -101.26
C SER A 63 98.07 114.86 -100.90
N GLN A 64 98.59 113.70 -100.50
CA GLN A 64 97.79 112.54 -100.10
C GLN A 64 97.00 112.76 -98.80
N ALA A 65 97.54 113.53 -97.85
CA ALA A 65 96.88 113.79 -96.57
C ALA A 65 95.61 114.66 -96.74
N CYS A 66 95.63 115.61 -97.67
CA CYS A 66 94.46 116.44 -97.99
C CYS A 66 93.32 115.62 -98.62
N ALA A 67 93.65 114.56 -99.37
CA ALA A 67 92.64 113.67 -99.96
C ALA A 67 91.81 112.94 -98.89
N ALA A 68 92.44 112.52 -97.78
CA ALA A 68 91.74 111.84 -96.67
C ALA A 68 90.77 112.78 -95.93
N MET A 69 91.15 114.04 -95.71
CA MET A 69 90.25 115.03 -95.09
C MET A 69 89.04 115.35 -95.98
N CYS A 70 89.25 115.45 -97.30
CA CYS A 70 88.18 115.59 -98.27
C CYS A 70 87.16 114.44 -98.16
N GLN A 71 87.65 113.21 -98.00
CA GLN A 71 86.81 112.01 -97.88
C GLN A 71 86.00 111.98 -96.57
N TRP A 72 86.58 112.44 -95.46
CA TRP A 72 85.88 112.56 -94.17
C TRP A 72 84.71 113.56 -94.25
N THR A 73 84.89 114.71 -94.90
CA THR A 73 83.81 115.68 -95.10
C THR A 73 82.64 115.12 -95.92
N HIS A 74 82.91 114.33 -96.97
CA HIS A 74 81.83 113.65 -97.72
C HIS A 74 81.05 112.66 -96.85
N ALA A 75 81.71 111.92 -95.96
CA ALA A 75 81.07 110.92 -95.10
C ALA A 75 80.13 111.54 -94.06
N MET A 76 80.51 112.68 -93.46
CA MET A 76 79.71 113.35 -92.43
C MET A 76 78.39 113.92 -92.98
N VAL A 77 78.41 114.48 -94.20
CA VAL A 77 77.18 114.98 -94.85
C VAL A 77 76.18 113.85 -95.11
N LYS A 78 76.67 112.68 -95.56
CA LYS A 78 75.81 111.52 -95.86
C LYS A 78 75.17 110.89 -94.62
N TYR A 79 75.85 110.92 -93.47
CA TYR A 79 75.32 110.38 -92.21
C TYR A 79 74.12 111.19 -91.67
N HIS A 80 74.19 112.53 -91.77
CA HIS A 80 73.12 113.42 -91.31
C HIS A 80 71.80 113.18 -92.05
N GLU A 81 71.83 112.96 -93.37
CA GLU A 81 70.63 112.68 -94.17
C GLU A 81 69.92 111.39 -93.76
N VAL A 82 70.67 110.37 -93.31
CA VAL A 82 70.11 109.08 -92.87
C VAL A 82 69.52 109.19 -91.47
N SER A 83 70.17 109.90 -90.55
CA SER A 83 69.68 110.08 -89.17
C SER A 83 68.27 110.70 -89.10
N LYS A 84 67.99 111.67 -89.99
CA LYS A 84 66.68 112.35 -90.07
C LYS A 84 65.52 111.40 -90.43
N LYS A 85 65.80 110.29 -91.14
CA LYS A 85 64.77 109.30 -91.52
C LYS A 85 64.43 108.29 -90.42
N VAL A 86 65.29 108.07 -89.42
CA VAL A 86 65.12 106.99 -88.41
C VAL A 86 64.49 107.48 -87.09
N ALA A 87 64.54 108.79 -86.81
CA ALA A 87 64.00 109.40 -85.58
C ALA A 87 62.52 109.07 -85.25
N PRO A 88 61.55 109.12 -86.19
CA PRO A 88 60.14 108.89 -85.87
C PRO A 88 59.80 107.43 -85.48
N LEU A 89 60.61 106.45 -85.89
CA LEU A 89 60.39 105.03 -85.54
C LEU A 89 60.79 104.69 -84.11
N ARG A 90 61.80 105.38 -83.54
CA ARG A 90 62.23 105.17 -82.14
C ARG A 90 61.20 105.67 -81.12
N GLN A 91 60.46 106.73 -81.43
CA GLN A 91 59.42 107.24 -80.53
C GLN A 91 58.20 106.31 -80.44
N ARG A 92 57.79 105.67 -81.53
CA ARG A 92 56.64 104.74 -81.52
C ARG A 92 56.89 103.47 -80.69
N LEU A 93 58.13 102.97 -80.66
CA LEU A 93 58.48 101.78 -79.89
C LEU A 93 58.41 102.01 -78.37
N ALA A 94 58.83 103.19 -77.91
CA ALA A 94 58.84 103.54 -76.49
C ALA A 94 57.42 103.67 -75.90
N VAL A 95 56.46 104.21 -76.67
CA VAL A 95 55.07 104.34 -76.24
C VAL A 95 54.41 102.95 -76.10
N ALA A 96 54.60 102.06 -77.06
CA ALA A 96 54.03 100.72 -77.02
C ALA A 96 54.60 99.83 -75.88
N GLN A 97 55.87 100.04 -75.49
CA GLN A 97 56.47 99.32 -74.37
C GLN A 97 55.96 99.80 -73.00
N ALA A 98 55.60 101.08 -72.87
CA ALA A 98 55.01 101.62 -71.64
C ALA A 98 53.60 101.04 -71.39
N ASP A 99 52.76 100.97 -72.43
CA ASP A 99 51.40 100.43 -72.30
C ASP A 99 51.38 98.94 -71.98
N ASN A 100 52.26 98.14 -72.57
CA ASN A 100 52.31 96.69 -72.32
C ASN A 100 52.63 96.37 -70.84
N LYS A 101 53.46 97.19 -70.20
CA LYS A 101 53.84 97.02 -68.78
C LYS A 101 52.64 97.24 -67.84
N VAL A 102 51.78 98.22 -68.13
CA VAL A 102 50.57 98.50 -67.34
C VAL A 102 49.55 97.36 -67.42
N TYR A 103 49.41 96.72 -68.59
CA TYR A 103 48.48 95.59 -68.76
C TYR A 103 48.98 94.30 -68.08
N GLN A 104 50.30 94.07 -68.04
CA GLN A 104 50.87 92.93 -67.32
C GLN A 104 50.67 93.02 -65.79
N GLU A 105 50.77 94.22 -65.21
CA GLU A 105 50.49 94.43 -63.78
C GLU A 105 49.02 94.16 -63.43
N LYS A 106 48.08 94.56 -64.29
CA LYS A 106 46.65 94.26 -64.12
C LYS A 106 46.35 92.76 -64.23
N LEU A 107 47.02 92.04 -65.13
CA LEU A 107 46.85 90.59 -65.29
C LEU A 107 47.34 89.83 -64.03
N ALA A 108 48.50 90.22 -63.49
CA ALA A 108 49.05 89.62 -62.28
C ALA A 108 48.16 89.84 -61.05
N ALA A 109 47.59 91.03 -60.89
CA ALA A 109 46.65 91.34 -59.81
C ALA A 109 45.33 90.53 -59.92
N ALA A 110 44.84 90.30 -61.14
CA ALA A 110 43.64 89.48 -61.37
C ALA A 110 43.90 87.99 -61.10
N GLN A 111 45.06 87.46 -61.51
CA GLN A 111 45.46 86.07 -61.23
C GLN A 111 45.66 85.81 -59.73
N ALA A 112 46.21 86.77 -58.98
CA ALA A 112 46.36 86.66 -57.53
C ALA A 112 45.00 86.59 -56.81
N ARG A 113 44.00 87.38 -57.24
CA ARG A 113 42.63 87.30 -56.69
C ARG A 113 41.95 85.98 -57.01
N LEU A 114 42.17 85.44 -58.21
CA LEU A 114 41.57 84.17 -58.61
C LEU A 114 42.14 83.01 -57.78
N ALA A 115 43.45 83.00 -57.53
CA ALA A 115 44.10 82.06 -56.63
C ALA A 115 43.60 82.16 -55.17
N GLU A 116 43.33 83.37 -54.68
CA GLU A 116 42.76 83.57 -53.32
C GLU A 116 41.33 83.02 -53.21
N VAL A 117 40.50 83.22 -54.24
CA VAL A 117 39.12 82.70 -54.28
C VAL A 117 39.11 81.18 -54.46
N GLU A 118 39.98 80.62 -55.29
CA GLU A 118 40.13 79.15 -55.43
C GLU A 118 40.60 78.51 -54.12
N ALA A 119 41.53 79.13 -53.40
CA ALA A 119 41.95 78.66 -52.08
C ALA A 119 40.81 78.72 -51.05
N LYS A 120 39.99 79.78 -51.06
CA LYS A 120 38.79 79.87 -50.20
C LYS A 120 37.72 78.84 -50.57
N LEU A 121 37.50 78.60 -51.86
CA LEU A 121 36.54 77.62 -52.36
C LEU A 121 36.97 76.19 -51.97
N ALA A 122 38.25 75.85 -52.15
CA ALA A 122 38.81 74.57 -51.74
C ALA A 122 38.68 74.33 -50.23
N ARG A 123 38.89 75.38 -49.42
CA ARG A 123 38.70 75.32 -47.95
C ARG A 123 37.24 75.09 -47.58
N LEU A 124 36.31 75.83 -48.19
CA LEU A 124 34.87 75.66 -47.97
C LEU A 124 34.35 74.30 -48.47
N GLN A 125 34.91 73.75 -49.55
CA GLN A 125 34.58 72.40 -50.02
C GLN A 125 35.09 71.31 -49.07
N ALA A 126 36.29 71.49 -48.50
CA ALA A 126 36.81 70.59 -47.46
C ALA A 126 35.99 70.67 -46.16
N ASP A 127 35.58 71.88 -45.76
CA ASP A 127 34.72 72.07 -44.58
C ASP A 127 33.31 71.51 -44.80
N LYS A 128 32.75 71.66 -46.01
CA LYS A 128 31.47 71.07 -46.39
C LYS A 128 31.51 69.54 -46.37
N THR A 129 32.51 68.91 -46.99
CA THR A 129 32.62 67.44 -46.99
C THR A 129 32.87 66.89 -45.59
N LYS A 130 33.62 67.63 -44.75
CA LYS A 130 33.78 67.28 -43.34
C LYS A 130 32.45 67.36 -42.58
N ALA A 131 31.68 68.44 -42.74
CA ALA A 131 30.39 68.59 -42.10
C ALA A 131 29.34 67.57 -42.59
N GLU A 132 29.34 67.22 -43.88
CA GLU A 132 28.46 66.18 -44.44
C GLU A 132 28.82 64.79 -43.89
N ASN A 133 30.11 64.47 -43.76
CA ASN A 133 30.55 63.23 -43.11
C ASN A 133 30.19 63.20 -41.62
N ASP A 134 30.42 64.29 -40.89
CA ASP A 134 30.06 64.39 -39.48
C ASP A 134 28.55 64.26 -39.29
N MET A 135 27.74 64.86 -40.16
CA MET A 135 26.27 64.72 -40.17
C MET A 135 25.84 63.27 -40.42
N GLN A 136 26.42 62.58 -41.40
CA GLN A 136 26.10 61.17 -41.68
C GLN A 136 26.49 60.27 -40.52
N VAL A 137 27.65 60.51 -39.90
CA VAL A 137 28.09 59.78 -38.70
C VAL A 137 27.13 60.05 -37.54
N LEU A 138 26.71 61.30 -37.31
CA LEU A 138 25.73 61.63 -36.28
C LEU A 138 24.36 61.02 -36.54
N GLU A 139 23.82 61.10 -37.76
CA GLU A 139 22.53 60.49 -38.12
C GLU A 139 22.57 58.97 -37.93
N HIS A 140 23.66 58.32 -38.33
CA HIS A 140 23.87 56.90 -38.08
C HIS A 140 23.94 56.61 -36.58
N THR A 141 24.64 57.44 -35.81
CA THR A 141 24.77 57.28 -34.35
C THR A 141 23.43 57.47 -33.64
N VAL A 142 22.62 58.46 -34.05
CA VAL A 142 21.28 58.71 -33.49
C VAL A 142 20.36 57.53 -33.79
N LYS A 143 20.30 57.04 -35.03
CA LYS A 143 19.51 55.85 -35.39
C LYS A 143 19.93 54.62 -34.60
N MET A 144 21.24 54.37 -34.48
CA MET A 144 21.73 53.24 -33.70
C MET A 144 21.38 53.38 -32.21
N THR A 145 21.46 54.59 -31.66
CA THR A 145 21.10 54.84 -30.26
C THR A 145 19.60 54.69 -30.03
N GLU A 146 18.76 55.12 -30.96
CA GLU A 146 17.30 54.97 -30.90
C GLU A 146 16.88 53.50 -30.94
N ILE A 147 17.49 52.69 -31.82
CA ILE A 147 17.31 51.24 -31.87
C ILE A 147 17.77 50.59 -30.55
N LYS A 148 18.96 50.96 -30.06
CA LYS A 148 19.47 50.44 -28.77
C LYS A 148 18.56 50.81 -27.60
N LEU A 149 17.98 52.02 -27.60
CA LEU A 149 17.08 52.49 -26.54
C LEU A 149 15.73 51.75 -26.57
N GLY A 150 15.18 51.52 -27.77
CA GLY A 150 13.99 50.69 -27.94
C GLY A 150 14.22 49.24 -27.49
N ARG A 151 15.36 48.65 -27.88
CA ARG A 151 15.78 47.32 -27.45
C ARG A 151 16.00 47.23 -25.94
N ALA A 152 16.60 48.25 -25.33
CA ALA A 152 16.80 48.31 -23.88
C ALA A 152 15.48 48.40 -23.11
N ALA A 153 14.50 49.18 -23.61
CA ALA A 153 13.19 49.26 -23.00
C ALA A 153 12.46 47.91 -23.04
N MET A 154 12.48 47.21 -24.17
CA MET A 154 11.90 45.86 -24.30
C MET A 154 12.61 44.83 -23.42
N LEU A 155 13.94 44.88 -23.34
CA LEU A 155 14.72 43.98 -22.48
C LEU A 155 14.40 44.19 -21.00
N ILE A 156 14.34 45.44 -20.54
CA ILE A 156 14.00 45.78 -19.15
C ILE A 156 12.58 45.33 -18.82
N ASP A 157 11.61 45.59 -19.70
CA ASP A 157 10.22 45.20 -19.47
C ASP A 157 9.99 43.68 -19.56
N GLY A 158 10.74 42.98 -20.42
CA GLY A 158 10.75 41.52 -20.50
C GLY A 158 11.33 40.86 -19.25
N LEU A 159 12.44 41.38 -18.73
CA LEU A 159 13.13 40.83 -17.56
C LEU A 159 12.57 41.33 -16.22
N ALA A 160 11.83 42.43 -16.18
CA ALA A 160 11.31 42.98 -14.92
C ALA A 160 10.36 42.01 -14.19
N GLY A 161 9.49 41.31 -14.94
CA GLY A 161 8.60 40.29 -14.41
C GLY A 161 9.37 39.09 -13.84
N GLU A 162 10.30 38.53 -14.63
CA GLU A 162 11.14 37.41 -14.21
C GLU A 162 12.04 37.76 -13.02
N LYS A 163 12.62 38.97 -13.00
CA LYS A 163 13.40 39.46 -11.86
C LYS A 163 12.59 39.45 -10.57
N LYS A 164 11.32 39.89 -10.61
CA LYS A 164 10.44 39.86 -9.43
C LYS A 164 10.16 38.43 -8.99
N ASN A 165 9.92 37.51 -9.94
CA ASN A 165 9.72 36.10 -9.66
C ASN A 165 10.97 35.48 -9.03
N TRP A 166 12.16 35.72 -9.60
CA TRP A 166 13.43 35.22 -9.07
C TRP A 166 13.74 35.80 -7.68
N MET A 167 13.51 37.09 -7.44
CA MET A 167 13.68 37.68 -6.10
C MET A 167 12.77 37.00 -5.08
N ARG A 168 11.50 36.79 -5.40
CA ARG A 168 10.56 36.06 -4.53
C ARG A 168 11.01 34.61 -4.31
N THR A 169 11.47 33.92 -5.34
CA THR A 169 12.00 32.55 -5.22
C THR A 169 13.24 32.53 -4.33
N VAL A 170 14.15 33.49 -4.48
CA VAL A 170 15.35 33.64 -3.64
C VAL A 170 14.96 33.92 -2.19
N GLU A 171 14.02 34.82 -1.92
CA GLU A 171 13.50 35.06 -0.56
C GLU A 171 12.95 33.78 0.06
N THR A 172 12.11 33.06 -0.68
CA THR A 172 11.51 31.80 -0.22
C THR A 172 12.56 30.73 0.04
N LEU A 173 13.56 30.60 -0.83
CA LEU A 173 14.67 29.66 -0.66
C LEU A 173 15.57 30.06 0.52
N THR A 174 15.78 31.36 0.72
CA THR A 174 16.56 31.90 1.84
C THR A 174 15.87 31.58 3.16
N ASP A 175 14.54 31.76 3.24
CA ASP A 175 13.77 31.38 4.43
C ASP A 175 13.81 29.87 4.67
N LYS A 176 13.59 29.05 3.63
CA LYS A 176 13.69 27.57 3.73
C LYS A 176 15.08 27.10 4.16
N SER A 177 16.14 27.78 3.70
CA SER A 177 17.52 27.40 4.05
C SER A 177 17.81 27.47 5.55
N ARG A 178 17.09 28.33 6.29
CA ARG A 178 17.24 28.46 7.75
C ARG A 178 16.73 27.22 8.49
N TYR A 179 15.69 26.57 7.98
CA TYR A 179 15.05 25.40 8.57
C TYR A 179 15.58 24.07 8.02
N LEU A 180 16.41 24.12 6.97
CA LEU A 180 16.90 22.97 6.22
C LEU A 180 17.57 21.93 7.12
N THR A 181 18.34 22.35 8.13
CA THR A 181 19.07 21.42 9.00
C THR A 181 18.10 20.53 9.80
N GLY A 182 17.07 21.10 10.41
CA GLY A 182 16.06 20.35 11.13
C GLY A 182 15.19 19.49 10.21
N ASP A 183 14.76 20.05 9.08
CA ASP A 183 13.89 19.37 8.12
C ASP A 183 14.59 18.16 7.48
N MET A 184 15.87 18.31 7.10
CA MET A 184 16.66 17.20 6.54
C MET A 184 17.03 16.15 7.57
N LEU A 185 17.26 16.53 8.84
CA LEU A 185 17.52 15.57 9.92
C LEU A 185 16.31 14.64 10.11
N ALA A 186 15.11 15.24 10.19
CA ALA A 186 13.89 14.46 10.30
C ALA A 186 13.62 13.62 9.05
N ALA A 187 13.85 14.17 7.85
CA ALA A 187 13.66 13.43 6.61
C ALA A 187 14.62 12.23 6.48
N ALA A 188 15.89 12.41 6.84
CA ALA A 188 16.87 11.32 6.87
C ALA A 188 16.52 10.26 7.93
N GLY A 189 16.04 10.69 9.11
CA GLY A 189 15.56 9.79 10.15
C GLY A 189 14.36 8.96 9.68
N GLN A 190 13.40 9.58 8.97
CA GLN A 190 12.24 8.89 8.43
C GLN A 190 12.61 7.84 7.38
N ILE A 191 13.44 8.21 6.38
CA ILE A 191 13.89 7.28 5.34
C ILE A 191 14.64 6.08 5.94
N SER A 192 15.39 6.30 7.03
CA SER A 192 16.26 5.27 7.60
C SER A 192 15.52 4.29 8.52
N TYR A 193 14.56 4.75 9.30
CA TYR A 193 13.97 3.97 10.41
C TYR A 193 12.46 3.77 10.32
N VAL A 194 11.75 4.64 9.59
CA VAL A 194 10.28 4.75 9.73
C VAL A 194 9.52 3.91 8.71
N GLY A 195 10.19 3.44 7.64
CA GLY A 195 9.58 2.74 6.51
C GLY A 195 8.70 1.54 6.87
N ALA A 196 9.04 0.77 7.91
CA ALA A 196 8.28 -0.42 8.31
C ALA A 196 6.99 -0.11 9.10
N PHE A 197 6.84 1.10 9.66
CA PHE A 197 5.76 1.41 10.59
C PHE A 197 4.50 1.96 9.91
N THR A 198 3.36 1.83 10.59
CA THR A 198 2.05 2.36 10.18
C THR A 198 1.98 3.87 10.33
N SER A 199 1.15 4.54 9.51
CA SER A 199 1.02 6.02 9.50
C SER A 199 0.80 6.64 10.89
N ILE A 200 -0.04 6.01 11.74
CA ILE A 200 -0.31 6.48 13.11
C ILE A 200 0.98 6.52 13.94
N TYR A 201 1.77 5.45 13.88
CA TYR A 201 3.03 5.38 14.61
C TYR A 201 4.08 6.33 14.02
N ARG A 202 4.12 6.50 12.68
CA ARG A 202 5.00 7.49 12.02
C ARG A 202 4.74 8.89 12.55
N ASN A 203 3.47 9.31 12.60
CA ASN A 203 3.08 10.63 13.08
C ASN A 203 3.42 10.84 14.57
N ALA A 204 3.12 9.86 15.43
CA ALA A 204 3.46 9.94 16.84
C ALA A 204 4.98 10.07 17.08
N LEU A 205 5.78 9.33 16.31
CA LEU A 205 7.23 9.39 16.38
C LEU A 205 7.79 10.71 15.83
N LEU A 206 7.20 11.25 14.76
CA LEU A 206 7.55 12.58 14.26
C LEU A 206 7.23 13.68 15.25
N ASP A 207 6.09 13.61 15.94
CA ASP A 207 5.73 14.60 16.95
C ASP A 207 6.70 14.56 18.15
N GLN A 208 7.13 13.36 18.56
CA GLN A 208 8.20 13.21 19.56
C GLN A 208 9.53 13.80 19.06
N TRP A 209 9.90 13.56 17.80
CA TRP A 209 11.12 14.12 17.21
C TRP A 209 11.06 15.65 17.12
N ARG A 210 9.89 16.22 16.76
CA ARG A 210 9.66 17.67 16.75
C ARG A 210 9.83 18.26 18.13
N GLN A 211 9.20 17.68 19.16
CA GLN A 211 9.37 18.12 20.54
C GLN A 211 10.85 18.10 20.96
N LYS A 212 11.57 17.02 20.60
CA LYS A 212 13.00 16.90 20.92
C LYS A 212 13.88 17.93 20.18
N MET A 213 13.58 18.21 18.92
CA MET A 213 14.29 19.24 18.15
C MET A 213 14.06 20.64 18.73
N GLN A 214 12.84 20.92 19.21
CA GLN A 214 12.53 22.17 19.92
C GLN A 214 13.31 22.30 21.23
N GLU A 215 13.37 21.23 22.04
CA GLU A 215 14.16 21.20 23.28
C GLU A 215 15.66 21.45 23.03
N LEU A 216 16.19 20.95 21.91
CA LEU A 216 17.60 21.09 21.53
C LEU A 216 17.91 22.40 20.79
N GLY A 217 16.90 23.25 20.54
CA GLY A 217 17.08 24.52 19.83
C GLY A 217 17.41 24.39 18.34
N ILE A 218 17.05 23.26 17.72
CA ILE A 218 17.25 23.05 16.27
C ILE A 218 16.09 23.72 15.53
N LEU A 219 16.40 24.67 14.65
CA LEU A 219 15.40 25.33 13.80
C LEU A 219 14.82 24.34 12.78
N HIS A 220 13.49 24.26 12.73
CA HIS A 220 12.76 23.39 11.81
C HIS A 220 11.46 24.08 11.35
N SER A 221 10.90 23.62 10.24
CA SER A 221 9.62 24.10 9.72
C SER A 221 8.46 23.65 10.61
N ALA A 222 7.30 24.32 10.52
CA ALA A 222 6.12 23.96 11.31
C ALA A 222 5.60 22.55 11.01
N GLN A 223 5.72 22.10 9.76
CA GLN A 223 5.33 20.77 9.30
C GLN A 223 6.55 19.98 8.87
N VAL A 224 7.16 19.26 9.83
CA VAL A 224 8.34 18.44 9.55
C VAL A 224 7.90 17.07 9.03
N SER A 225 8.08 16.81 7.73
CA SER A 225 7.91 15.48 7.12
C SER A 225 8.72 15.34 5.83
N VAL A 226 9.02 14.10 5.45
CA VAL A 226 9.64 13.75 4.15
C VAL A 226 8.80 14.24 2.99
N PHE A 227 7.48 14.12 3.10
CA PHE A 227 6.54 14.63 2.12
C PHE A 227 6.76 16.13 1.90
N HIS A 228 6.79 16.98 2.93
CA HIS A 228 6.97 18.42 2.72
C HIS A 228 8.39 18.82 2.30
N THR A 229 9.40 18.02 2.64
CA THR A 229 10.82 18.38 2.42
C THR A 229 11.33 17.92 1.06
N LEU A 230 10.97 16.71 0.63
CA LEU A 230 11.56 16.04 -0.54
C LEU A 230 10.56 15.77 -1.67
N GLN A 231 9.28 16.11 -1.50
CA GLN A 231 8.28 15.91 -2.55
C GLN A 231 8.54 16.83 -3.75
N ASP A 232 8.63 16.20 -4.92
CA ASP A 232 8.43 16.87 -6.19
C ASP A 232 6.96 16.65 -6.64
N PRO A 233 6.15 17.71 -6.76
CA PRO A 233 4.77 17.61 -7.21
C PRO A 233 4.61 16.95 -8.60
N ILE A 234 5.60 17.12 -9.50
CA ILE A 234 5.56 16.54 -10.85
C ILE A 234 5.80 15.03 -10.78
N GLN A 235 6.81 14.60 -10.02
CA GLN A 235 7.07 13.16 -9.82
C GLN A 235 5.92 12.47 -9.09
N THR A 236 5.36 13.12 -8.07
CA THR A 236 4.21 12.58 -7.33
C THR A 236 3.04 12.32 -8.26
N ARG A 237 2.71 13.30 -9.13
CA ARG A 237 1.66 13.15 -10.14
C ARG A 237 1.96 12.04 -11.13
N SER A 238 3.21 11.91 -11.57
CA SER A 238 3.65 10.80 -12.41
C SER A 238 3.42 9.44 -11.72
N TRP A 239 3.76 9.31 -10.44
CA TRP A 239 3.50 8.06 -9.71
C TRP A 239 2.01 7.72 -9.62
N THR A 240 1.16 8.72 -9.38
CA THR A 240 -0.31 8.53 -9.36
C THR A 240 -0.84 8.09 -10.72
N LEU A 241 -0.31 8.63 -11.84
CA LEU A 241 -0.65 8.17 -13.19
C LEU A 241 -0.26 6.70 -13.41
N HIS A 242 0.85 6.24 -12.82
CA HIS A 242 1.31 4.84 -12.88
C HIS A 242 0.69 3.95 -11.78
N SER A 243 -0.57 4.21 -11.41
CA SER A 243 -1.36 3.40 -10.46
C SER A 243 -0.91 3.45 -8.98
N LEU A 244 -0.05 4.40 -8.55
CA LEU A 244 0.23 4.58 -7.11
C LEU A 244 -0.96 5.29 -6.42
N PRO A 245 -1.46 4.81 -5.28
CA PRO A 245 -2.48 5.52 -4.51
C PRO A 245 -2.02 6.93 -4.09
N GLY A 246 -2.96 7.87 -4.06
CA GLY A 246 -2.70 9.28 -3.70
C GLY A 246 -2.59 9.56 -2.20
N ASP A 247 -2.61 8.53 -1.35
CA ASP A 247 -2.54 8.70 0.09
C ASP A 247 -1.13 9.04 0.59
N THR A 248 -1.04 9.70 1.74
CA THR A 248 0.23 10.16 2.29
C THR A 248 1.22 9.03 2.52
N LEU A 249 0.77 7.84 2.96
CA LEU A 249 1.65 6.70 3.22
C LEU A 249 2.30 6.19 1.93
N SER A 250 1.52 6.01 0.86
CA SER A 250 2.03 5.53 -0.43
C SER A 250 3.01 6.51 -1.04
N ILE A 251 2.73 7.81 -0.97
CA ILE A 251 3.64 8.85 -1.48
C ILE A 251 4.93 8.90 -0.64
N GLU A 252 4.85 8.83 0.69
CA GLU A 252 6.04 8.72 1.55
C GLU A 252 6.88 7.49 1.20
N ASN A 253 6.24 6.33 1.01
CA ASN A 253 6.93 5.11 0.63
C ASN A 253 7.59 5.21 -0.75
N ALA A 254 6.96 5.90 -1.71
CA ALA A 254 7.56 6.18 -3.01
C ALA A 254 8.80 7.08 -2.88
N ILE A 255 8.74 8.12 -2.04
CA ILE A 255 9.92 8.98 -1.74
C ILE A 255 11.02 8.18 -1.04
N PHE A 256 10.66 7.25 -0.14
CA PHE A 256 11.63 6.35 0.49
C PHE A 256 12.30 5.47 -0.57
N LEU A 257 11.52 4.91 -1.50
CA LEU A 257 12.04 4.05 -2.55
C LEU A 257 12.99 4.78 -3.51
N THR A 258 12.72 6.05 -3.84
CA THR A 258 13.61 6.84 -4.72
C THR A 258 14.89 7.29 -4.03
N ASN A 259 14.83 7.57 -2.72
CA ASN A 259 15.93 8.24 -2.00
C ASN A 259 16.71 7.31 -1.05
N ALA A 260 16.24 6.08 -0.83
CA ALA A 260 16.92 5.11 0.04
C ALA A 260 18.26 4.64 -0.55
N ARG A 261 19.28 4.55 0.31
CA ARG A 261 20.61 4.02 -0.07
C ARG A 261 20.62 2.49 -0.17
N ARG A 262 19.88 1.82 0.71
CA ARG A 262 19.72 0.36 0.77
C ARG A 262 18.53 -0.07 -0.09
N TRP A 263 18.60 -1.27 -0.65
CA TRP A 263 17.53 -1.78 -1.51
C TRP A 263 16.21 -1.92 -0.75
N PRO A 264 15.08 -1.48 -1.32
CA PRO A 264 13.78 -1.56 -0.67
C PRO A 264 13.21 -2.98 -0.73
N LEU A 265 12.78 -3.48 0.43
CA LEU A 265 11.96 -4.68 0.56
C LEU A 265 10.54 -4.24 0.96
N MET A 266 9.62 -4.37 0.03
CA MET A 266 8.24 -3.89 0.14
C MET A 266 7.32 -5.00 0.65
N ILE A 267 6.72 -4.76 1.81
CA ILE A 267 5.68 -5.61 2.38
C ILE A 267 4.37 -5.23 1.71
N ASP A 268 3.98 -6.00 0.70
CA ASP A 268 2.91 -5.68 -0.26
C ASP A 268 1.98 -6.89 -0.48
N PRO A 269 1.14 -7.24 0.52
CA PRO A 269 0.21 -8.35 0.41
C PRO A 269 -0.85 -8.16 -0.69
N GLN A 270 -1.19 -6.91 -1.04
CA GLN A 270 -2.18 -6.58 -2.07
C GLN A 270 -1.57 -6.32 -3.46
N THR A 271 -0.26 -6.47 -3.64
CA THR A 271 0.47 -6.29 -4.91
C THR A 271 0.36 -4.87 -5.53
N GLN A 272 0.10 -3.85 -4.71
CA GLN A 272 0.00 -2.47 -5.18
C GLN A 272 1.35 -1.90 -5.61
N ALA A 273 2.38 -2.05 -4.76
CA ALA A 273 3.73 -1.61 -5.07
C ALA A 273 4.30 -2.39 -6.26
N ASN A 274 4.00 -3.69 -6.32
CA ASN A 274 4.35 -4.54 -7.45
C ASN A 274 3.79 -4.00 -8.78
N LYS A 275 2.49 -3.68 -8.81
CA LYS A 275 1.83 -3.11 -9.99
C LYS A 275 2.43 -1.75 -10.36
N TRP A 276 2.62 -0.87 -9.39
CA TRP A 276 3.21 0.45 -9.60
C TRP A 276 4.61 0.38 -10.24
N ILE A 277 5.49 -0.50 -9.74
CA ILE A 277 6.84 -0.67 -10.29
C ILE A 277 6.79 -1.23 -11.71
N ARG A 278 5.90 -2.18 -11.99
CA ARG A 278 5.71 -2.71 -13.36
C ARG A 278 5.20 -1.62 -14.32
N ASP A 279 4.22 -0.83 -13.90
CA ASP A 279 3.66 0.26 -14.72
C ASP A 279 4.69 1.37 -14.95
N THR A 280 5.54 1.68 -13.95
CA THR A 280 6.55 2.75 -14.02
C THR A 280 7.71 2.43 -14.96
N TYR A 281 8.21 1.19 -14.95
CA TYR A 281 9.40 0.79 -15.74
C TYR A 281 9.05 0.04 -17.03
N GLY A 282 7.82 -0.46 -17.17
CA GLY A 282 7.33 -1.17 -18.35
C GLY A 282 8.27 -2.29 -18.80
N ASP A 283 8.58 -2.33 -20.10
CA ASP A 283 9.41 -3.35 -20.74
C ASP A 283 10.90 -3.32 -20.30
N GLN A 284 11.35 -2.29 -19.59
CA GLN A 284 12.72 -2.21 -19.09
C GLN A 284 12.94 -3.06 -17.83
N LEU A 285 11.85 -3.45 -17.15
CA LEU A 285 11.89 -4.20 -15.90
C LEU A 285 11.97 -5.71 -16.15
N GLU A 286 12.98 -6.36 -15.58
CA GLU A 286 13.01 -7.83 -15.53
C GLU A 286 12.37 -8.31 -14.21
N VAL A 287 11.30 -9.09 -14.33
CA VAL A 287 10.62 -9.69 -13.16
C VAL A 287 11.18 -11.08 -12.90
N VAL A 288 11.66 -11.30 -11.68
CA VAL A 288 12.29 -12.56 -11.25
C VAL A 288 11.61 -13.06 -9.98
N LYS A 289 11.58 -14.38 -9.80
CA LYS A 289 11.02 -15.03 -8.61
C LYS A 289 12.04 -16.00 -8.00
N PRO A 290 12.05 -16.21 -6.67
CA PRO A 290 12.91 -17.20 -6.02
C PRO A 290 12.73 -18.63 -6.55
N SER A 291 11.54 -18.96 -7.07
CA SER A 291 11.24 -20.27 -7.67
C SER A 291 11.94 -20.54 -9.00
N ASN A 292 12.53 -19.52 -9.64
CA ASN A 292 13.13 -19.62 -10.96
C ASN A 292 14.59 -20.11 -10.84
N LYS A 293 14.90 -21.26 -11.44
CA LYS A 293 16.26 -21.83 -11.41
C LYS A 293 17.33 -20.93 -12.02
N ASP A 294 16.95 -20.04 -12.95
CA ASP A 294 17.86 -19.11 -13.64
C ASP A 294 17.89 -17.70 -13.02
N MET A 295 17.37 -17.53 -11.80
CA MET A 295 17.28 -16.22 -11.12
C MET A 295 18.61 -15.45 -11.14
N ILE A 296 19.70 -16.07 -10.66
CA ILE A 296 21.01 -15.42 -10.54
C ILE A 296 21.53 -14.97 -11.91
N LYS A 297 21.44 -15.82 -12.93
CA LYS A 297 21.91 -15.51 -14.30
C LYS A 297 21.16 -14.32 -14.91
N ARG A 298 19.85 -14.22 -14.67
CA ARG A 298 19.04 -13.08 -15.13
C ARG A 298 19.48 -11.79 -14.43
N ILE A 299 19.68 -11.84 -13.11
CA ILE A 299 20.18 -10.71 -12.34
C ILE A 299 21.56 -10.26 -12.84
N GLU A 300 22.48 -11.18 -13.10
CA GLU A 300 23.81 -10.87 -13.66
C GLU A 300 23.71 -10.17 -15.02
N HIS A 301 22.81 -10.62 -15.89
CA HIS A 301 22.56 -9.97 -17.19
C HIS A 301 22.02 -8.54 -17.00
N CYS A 302 21.06 -8.35 -16.10
CA CYS A 302 20.47 -7.04 -15.82
C CYS A 302 21.48 -6.07 -15.20
N ILE A 303 22.39 -6.55 -14.33
CA ILE A 303 23.47 -5.72 -13.76
C ILE A 303 24.39 -5.22 -14.88
N ARG A 304 24.80 -6.13 -15.79
CA ARG A 304 25.65 -5.75 -16.94
C ARG A 304 24.94 -4.76 -17.88
N ALA A 305 23.64 -4.94 -18.08
CA ALA A 305 22.83 -4.11 -18.97
C ALA A 305 22.29 -2.82 -18.31
N GLY A 306 22.46 -2.64 -16.99
CA GLY A 306 21.86 -1.53 -16.25
C GLY A 306 20.34 -1.56 -16.16
N ARG A 307 19.69 -2.72 -16.32
CA ARG A 307 18.22 -2.84 -16.29
C ARG A 307 17.69 -3.07 -14.87
N PRO A 308 16.56 -2.44 -14.48
CA PRO A 308 15.95 -2.68 -13.18
C PRO A 308 15.42 -4.10 -13.05
N VAL A 309 15.51 -4.67 -11.84
CA VAL A 309 15.01 -6.01 -11.50
C VAL A 309 14.03 -5.94 -10.34
N LEU A 310 12.90 -6.66 -10.46
CA LEU A 310 11.92 -6.87 -9.40
C LEU A 310 11.92 -8.34 -8.96
N LEU A 311 12.31 -8.61 -7.73
CA LEU A 311 12.23 -9.93 -7.10
C LEU A 311 10.92 -10.08 -6.32
N GLU A 312 10.03 -10.95 -6.79
CA GLU A 312 8.69 -11.11 -6.21
C GLU A 312 8.58 -12.27 -5.23
N ASN A 313 7.63 -12.18 -4.29
CA ASN A 313 7.29 -13.24 -3.34
C ASN A 313 8.49 -13.68 -2.47
N VAL A 314 9.26 -12.72 -1.98
CA VAL A 314 10.36 -12.99 -1.05
C VAL A 314 9.80 -13.53 0.27
N SER A 315 10.29 -14.70 0.68
CA SER A 315 9.96 -15.36 1.95
C SER A 315 10.62 -14.66 3.14
N GLN A 316 10.49 -15.24 4.35
CA GLN A 316 11.25 -14.77 5.52
C GLN A 316 12.76 -15.01 5.36
N ASP A 317 13.12 -16.09 4.67
CA ASP A 317 14.50 -16.40 4.31
C ASP A 317 14.84 -15.83 2.93
N ILE A 318 15.99 -15.18 2.82
CA ILE A 318 16.57 -14.65 1.57
C ILE A 318 17.77 -15.51 1.20
N ASP A 319 17.92 -15.85 -0.08
CA ASP A 319 19.05 -16.63 -0.58
C ASP A 319 20.39 -15.92 -0.29
N PRO A 320 21.33 -16.54 0.46
CA PRO A 320 22.63 -15.94 0.79
C PRO A 320 23.48 -15.54 -0.42
N SER A 321 23.26 -16.14 -1.59
CA SER A 321 23.94 -15.74 -2.83
C SER A 321 23.71 -14.29 -3.22
N LEU A 322 22.62 -13.67 -2.74
CA LEU A 322 22.29 -12.27 -3.01
C LEU A 322 22.99 -11.29 -2.06
N ASP A 323 23.65 -11.76 -1.00
CA ASP A 323 24.31 -10.91 -0.01
C ASP A 323 25.32 -9.91 -0.61
N PRO A 324 26.18 -10.29 -1.59
CA PRO A 324 27.08 -9.34 -2.24
C PRO A 324 26.33 -8.20 -2.93
N LEU A 325 25.15 -8.48 -3.50
CA LEU A 325 24.29 -7.49 -4.15
C LEU A 325 23.57 -6.61 -3.12
N LEU A 326 23.06 -7.22 -2.04
CA LEU A 326 22.34 -6.52 -0.98
C LEU A 326 23.22 -5.51 -0.24
N THR A 327 24.47 -5.91 0.02
CA THR A 327 25.47 -5.07 0.69
C THR A 327 26.28 -4.20 -0.27
N LYS A 328 26.05 -4.31 -1.59
CA LYS A 328 26.76 -3.58 -2.66
C LYS A 328 28.30 -3.74 -2.56
N GLN A 329 28.77 -4.99 -2.44
CA GLN A 329 30.20 -5.34 -2.40
C GLN A 329 30.85 -5.24 -3.79
N THR A 330 31.10 -4.01 -4.24
CA THR A 330 31.83 -3.75 -5.48
C THR A 330 33.34 -3.69 -5.26
N PHE A 331 34.11 -4.07 -6.27
CA PHE A 331 35.57 -3.98 -6.27
C PHE A 331 36.09 -3.55 -7.63
N MET A 332 37.24 -2.88 -7.66
CA MET A 332 37.87 -2.44 -8.91
C MET A 332 38.74 -3.57 -9.49
N GLN A 333 38.50 -3.95 -10.74
CA GLN A 333 39.33 -4.91 -11.48
C GLN A 333 39.56 -4.40 -12.90
N GLY A 334 40.82 -4.21 -13.29
CA GLY A 334 41.15 -3.73 -14.64
C GLY A 334 40.64 -2.32 -14.98
N GLY A 335 40.42 -1.47 -13.97
CA GLY A 335 39.89 -0.11 -14.17
C GLY A 335 38.36 -0.01 -14.32
N GLN A 336 37.64 -1.13 -14.25
CA GLN A 336 36.18 -1.17 -14.17
C GLN A 336 35.72 -1.64 -12.78
N GLU A 337 34.63 -1.05 -12.31
CA GLU A 337 33.96 -1.51 -11.09
C GLU A 337 33.19 -2.80 -11.39
N MET A 338 33.44 -3.84 -10.59
CA MET A 338 32.89 -5.18 -10.78
C MET A 338 32.21 -5.63 -9.49
N ILE A 339 31.23 -6.53 -9.59
CA ILE A 339 30.58 -7.19 -8.48
C ILE A 339 30.66 -8.72 -8.65
N ARG A 340 30.78 -9.46 -7.54
CA ARG A 340 30.83 -10.93 -7.54
C ARG A 340 29.62 -11.48 -6.78
N ILE A 341 28.61 -11.91 -7.52
CA ILE A 341 27.39 -12.56 -6.98
C ILE A 341 27.53 -14.07 -7.01
N SER A 342 28.12 -14.60 -8.10
CA SER A 342 28.45 -16.02 -8.27
C SER A 342 29.97 -16.20 -8.44
N GLU A 343 30.42 -17.26 -9.11
CA GLU A 343 31.86 -17.46 -9.39
C GLU A 343 32.43 -16.41 -10.37
N ASN A 344 31.59 -15.84 -11.23
CA ASN A 344 32.04 -14.92 -12.27
C ASN A 344 31.92 -13.45 -11.84
N PRO A 345 32.96 -12.61 -12.03
CA PRO A 345 32.86 -11.18 -11.81
C PRO A 345 32.03 -10.53 -12.95
N VAL A 346 31.08 -9.67 -12.59
CA VAL A 346 30.20 -8.97 -13.52
C VAL A 346 30.48 -7.46 -13.46
N PRO A 347 30.58 -6.75 -14.61
CA PRO A 347 30.70 -5.29 -14.62
C PRO A 347 29.51 -4.62 -13.95
N TRP A 348 29.78 -3.72 -13.02
CA TRP A 348 28.77 -2.96 -12.29
C TRP A 348 28.29 -1.77 -13.12
N SER A 349 26.97 -1.60 -13.22
CA SER A 349 26.34 -0.42 -13.82
C SER A 349 25.67 0.42 -12.73
N HIS A 350 25.94 1.72 -12.73
CA HIS A 350 25.31 2.66 -11.77
C HIS A 350 23.82 2.88 -12.04
N ASP A 351 23.33 2.53 -13.23
CA ASP A 351 21.90 2.66 -13.59
C ASP A 351 21.06 1.48 -13.06
N PHE A 352 21.70 0.41 -12.60
CA PHE A 352 21.03 -0.78 -12.10
C PHE A 352 20.22 -0.48 -10.82
N LYS A 353 18.95 -0.93 -10.80
CA LYS A 353 18.07 -0.84 -9.64
C LYS A 353 17.51 -2.21 -9.26
N PHE A 354 17.39 -2.47 -7.96
CA PHE A 354 16.88 -3.74 -7.43
C PHE A 354 15.73 -3.49 -6.46
N PHE A 355 14.59 -4.14 -6.72
CA PHE A 355 13.38 -4.06 -5.93
C PHE A 355 12.98 -5.44 -5.43
N MET A 356 12.45 -5.53 -4.21
CA MET A 356 11.96 -6.79 -3.65
C MET A 356 10.55 -6.60 -3.10
N THR A 357 9.65 -7.56 -3.33
CA THR A 357 8.30 -7.56 -2.74
C THR A 357 8.02 -8.86 -2.00
N THR A 358 7.27 -8.77 -0.90
CA THR A 358 6.72 -9.92 -0.17
C THR A 358 5.21 -9.80 -0.05
N LYS A 359 4.50 -10.92 -0.19
CA LYS A 359 3.04 -10.99 0.02
C LYS A 359 2.65 -11.35 1.46
N LEU A 360 3.64 -11.63 2.31
CA LEU A 360 3.38 -11.91 3.72
C LEU A 360 2.90 -10.64 4.41
N ILE A 361 1.80 -10.71 5.16
CA ILE A 361 1.20 -9.54 5.83
C ILE A 361 2.13 -9.03 6.94
N ASN A 362 2.60 -9.94 7.81
CA ASN A 362 3.49 -9.64 8.93
C ASN A 362 4.70 -10.59 8.91
N PRO A 363 5.69 -10.38 8.01
CA PRO A 363 6.89 -11.20 7.99
C PRO A 363 7.81 -10.89 9.18
N HIS A 364 8.36 -11.94 9.79
CA HIS A 364 9.40 -11.80 10.80
C HIS A 364 10.78 -11.94 10.16
N TYR A 365 11.49 -10.82 10.01
CA TYR A 365 12.86 -10.80 9.53
C TYR A 365 13.85 -10.77 10.69
N ILE A 366 14.96 -11.50 10.55
CA ILE A 366 16.07 -11.42 11.50
C ILE A 366 16.78 -10.06 11.40
N PRO A 367 17.39 -9.54 12.49
CA PRO A 367 18.08 -8.25 12.48
C PRO A 367 19.15 -8.12 11.38
N GLU A 368 19.82 -9.21 11.01
CA GLU A 368 20.80 -9.22 9.93
C GLU A 368 20.20 -8.77 8.59
N ILE A 369 18.99 -9.24 8.26
CA ILE A 369 18.28 -8.84 7.04
C ILE A 369 17.86 -7.36 7.15
N MET A 370 17.33 -6.93 8.30
CA MET A 370 16.89 -5.55 8.53
C MET A 370 18.01 -4.50 8.41
N VAL A 371 19.26 -4.89 8.64
CA VAL A 371 20.42 -4.01 8.43
C VAL A 371 20.75 -3.88 6.94
N LYS A 372 20.62 -4.96 6.17
CA LYS A 372 20.96 -5.03 4.73
C LYS A 372 19.92 -4.31 3.84
N VAL A 373 18.63 -4.38 4.17
CA VAL A 373 17.53 -3.82 3.33
C VAL A 373 16.78 -2.68 4.00
N THR A 374 16.10 -1.85 3.20
CA THR A 374 15.12 -0.86 3.71
C THR A 374 13.74 -1.51 3.71
N LEU A 375 13.16 -1.77 4.86
CA LEU A 375 11.80 -2.30 4.96
C LEU A 375 10.78 -1.19 4.71
N LEU A 376 9.87 -1.42 3.76
CA LEU A 376 8.78 -0.51 3.43
C LEU A 376 7.44 -1.21 3.60
N ASN A 377 6.57 -0.62 4.42
CA ASN A 377 5.23 -1.14 4.64
C ASN A 377 4.26 -0.53 3.61
N PHE A 378 3.87 -1.34 2.61
CA PHE A 378 2.86 -1.01 1.59
C PHE A 378 1.49 -1.62 1.92
N PHE A 379 1.23 -1.93 3.19
CA PHE A 379 -0.09 -2.38 3.62
C PHE A 379 -1.13 -1.27 3.38
N ILE A 380 -2.22 -1.62 2.70
CA ILE A 380 -3.27 -0.68 2.34
C ILE A 380 -3.95 -0.09 3.59
N THR A 381 -4.07 1.24 3.63
CA THR A 381 -4.77 1.95 4.71
C THR A 381 -6.26 2.10 4.39
N PRO A 382 -7.14 2.27 5.39
CA PRO A 382 -8.55 2.60 5.15
C PRO A 382 -8.75 3.80 4.24
N ALA A 383 -8.00 4.88 4.45
CA ALA A 383 -8.04 6.07 3.60
C ALA A 383 -7.52 5.80 2.18
N GLY A 384 -6.41 5.06 2.04
CA GLY A 384 -5.87 4.73 0.71
C GLY A 384 -6.81 3.84 -0.11
N LEU A 385 -7.50 2.89 0.52
CA LEU A 385 -8.52 2.09 -0.15
C LEU A 385 -9.76 2.91 -0.51
N GLU A 386 -10.20 3.79 0.39
CA GLU A 386 -11.32 4.69 0.14
C GLU A 386 -11.08 5.55 -1.11
N ASP A 387 -9.91 6.18 -1.23
CA ASP A 387 -9.57 6.98 -2.42
C ASP A 387 -9.47 6.12 -3.69
N GLN A 388 -8.96 4.89 -3.58
CA GLN A 388 -8.94 3.94 -4.70
C GLN A 388 -10.35 3.56 -5.16
N LEU A 389 -11.25 3.23 -4.22
CA LEU A 389 -12.63 2.86 -4.51
C LEU A 389 -13.42 4.05 -5.02
N LEU A 390 -13.14 5.26 -4.55
CA LEU A 390 -13.73 6.49 -5.05
C LEU A 390 -13.43 6.67 -6.55
N GLY A 391 -12.16 6.49 -6.95
CA GLY A 391 -11.78 6.50 -8.36
C GLY A 391 -12.51 5.44 -9.19
N VAL A 392 -12.73 4.25 -8.63
CA VAL A 392 -13.50 3.18 -9.30
C VAL A 392 -14.97 3.54 -9.46
N VAL A 393 -15.65 4.06 -8.43
CA VAL A 393 -17.06 4.48 -8.52
C VAL A 393 -17.23 5.57 -9.55
N VAL A 394 -16.42 6.62 -9.46
CA VAL A 394 -16.49 7.77 -10.39
C VAL A 394 -16.18 7.31 -11.82
N GLY A 395 -15.19 6.44 -12.00
CA GLY A 395 -14.85 5.89 -13.32
C GLY A 395 -15.97 5.08 -13.97
N GLN A 396 -16.83 4.44 -13.18
CA GLN A 396 -17.98 3.66 -13.68
C GLN A 396 -19.26 4.50 -13.84
N GLU A 397 -19.58 5.35 -12.87
CA GLU A 397 -20.80 6.18 -12.88
C GLU A 397 -20.66 7.40 -13.80
N ARG A 398 -19.49 8.06 -13.78
CA ARG A 398 -19.23 9.32 -14.50
C ARG A 398 -17.86 9.29 -15.20
N LYS A 399 -17.71 8.35 -16.12
CA LYS A 399 -16.48 8.14 -16.91
C LYS A 399 -15.95 9.41 -17.58
N GLU A 400 -16.82 10.29 -18.06
CA GLU A 400 -16.41 11.58 -18.67
C GLU A 400 -15.69 12.50 -17.68
N LEU A 401 -16.12 12.56 -16.42
CA LEU A 401 -15.46 13.38 -15.40
C LEU A 401 -14.07 12.85 -15.08
N GLU A 402 -13.90 11.54 -14.96
CA GLU A 402 -12.60 10.94 -14.64
C GLU A 402 -11.61 11.11 -15.81
N LEU A 403 -12.06 10.95 -17.06
CA LEU A 403 -11.25 11.24 -18.25
C LEU A 403 -10.84 12.72 -18.31
N ARG A 404 -11.79 13.63 -18.04
CA ARG A 404 -11.52 15.07 -18.03
C ARG A 404 -10.57 15.47 -16.91
N LYS A 405 -10.67 14.83 -15.73
CA LYS A 405 -9.72 15.01 -14.64
C LYS A 405 -8.31 14.58 -15.04
N ASN A 406 -8.15 13.38 -15.60
CA ASN A 406 -6.84 12.88 -16.02
C ASN A 406 -6.20 13.77 -17.09
N ASP A 407 -6.99 14.22 -18.06
CA ASP A 407 -6.54 15.15 -19.11
C ASP A 407 -6.15 16.53 -18.53
N LEU A 408 -6.93 17.07 -17.60
CA LEU A 408 -6.59 18.32 -16.89
C LEU A 408 -5.30 18.18 -16.07
N VAL A 409 -5.13 17.06 -15.36
CA VAL A 409 -3.94 16.80 -14.54
C VAL A 409 -2.69 16.70 -15.43
N GLN A 410 -2.78 15.99 -16.56
CA GLN A 410 -1.68 15.87 -17.51
C GLN A 410 -1.33 17.24 -18.11
N LYS A 411 -2.32 17.99 -18.61
CA LYS A 411 -2.13 19.34 -19.16
C LYS A 411 -1.54 20.30 -18.15
N ASN A 412 -1.98 20.25 -16.89
CA ASN A 412 -1.44 21.12 -15.83
C ASN A 412 0.03 20.77 -15.52
N ALA A 413 0.41 19.49 -15.55
CA ALA A 413 1.81 19.08 -15.40
C ALA A 413 2.69 19.53 -16.58
N GLU A 414 2.21 19.35 -17.82
CA GLU A 414 2.90 19.79 -19.04
C GLU A 414 3.08 21.32 -19.06
N MET A 415 2.04 22.07 -18.71
CA MET A 415 2.09 23.55 -18.62
C MET A 415 3.09 24.04 -17.57
N LYS A 416 3.14 23.41 -16.38
CA LYS A 416 4.12 23.78 -15.34
C LYS A 416 5.55 23.42 -15.75
N ALA A 417 5.74 22.30 -16.45
CA ALA A 417 7.04 21.92 -17.00
C ALA A 417 7.49 22.88 -18.10
N GLU A 418 6.58 23.32 -18.98
CA GLU A 418 6.86 24.29 -20.04
C GLU A 418 7.30 25.64 -19.46
N ILE A 419 6.66 26.13 -18.38
CA ILE A 419 7.11 27.35 -17.69
C ILE A 419 8.54 27.20 -17.18
N ALA A 420 8.87 26.07 -16.54
CA ALA A 420 10.21 25.83 -16.02
C ALA A 420 11.26 25.73 -17.14
N ASP A 421 10.91 25.13 -18.28
CA ASP A 421 11.79 25.00 -19.44
C ASP A 421 12.01 26.34 -20.15
N ILE A 422 10.97 27.17 -20.25
CA ILE A 422 11.09 28.56 -20.71
C ILE A 422 12.06 29.33 -19.81
N GLN A 423 11.93 29.24 -18.49
CA GLN A 423 12.83 29.93 -17.55
C GLN A 423 14.28 29.44 -17.67
N LYS A 424 14.50 28.13 -17.79
CA LYS A 424 15.83 27.56 -18.02
C LYS A 424 16.42 28.02 -19.35
N THR A 425 15.61 28.09 -20.40
CA THR A 425 16.05 28.54 -21.72
C THR A 425 16.40 30.02 -21.72
N ILE A 426 15.64 30.86 -20.99
CA ILE A 426 15.99 32.28 -20.77
C ILE A 426 17.35 32.39 -20.09
N LEU A 427 17.58 31.65 -19.00
CA LEU A 427 18.86 31.65 -18.29
C LEU A 427 20.02 31.18 -19.16
N ARG A 428 19.83 30.09 -19.91
CA ARG A 428 20.84 29.57 -20.84
C ARG A 428 21.18 30.59 -21.93
N LYS A 429 20.16 31.21 -22.55
CA LYS A 429 20.39 32.23 -23.58
C LYS A 429 21.10 33.48 -23.01
N LEU A 430 20.80 33.87 -21.77
CA LEU A 430 21.52 34.96 -21.10
C LEU A 430 22.98 34.61 -20.81
N GLU A 431 23.28 33.33 -20.53
CA GLU A 431 24.65 32.83 -20.32
C GLU A 431 25.45 32.74 -21.64
N GLU A 432 24.80 32.37 -22.74
CA GLU A 432 25.43 32.19 -24.06
C GLU A 432 25.83 33.53 -24.74
N VAL A 433 25.22 34.66 -24.35
CA VAL A 433 25.48 35.96 -24.99
C VAL A 433 26.86 36.50 -24.61
N GLN A 434 27.77 36.56 -25.59
CA GLN A 434 29.07 37.20 -25.47
C GLN A 434 29.08 38.56 -26.21
N GLY A 435 28.99 39.67 -25.48
CA GLY A 435 29.00 41.03 -26.05
C GLY A 435 27.95 41.96 -25.45
N ASP A 436 27.56 43.02 -26.19
CA ASP A 436 26.46 43.91 -25.81
C ASP A 436 25.13 43.18 -26.04
N ILE A 437 24.39 42.91 -24.96
CA ILE A 437 23.09 42.22 -24.95
C ILE A 437 22.06 42.94 -25.84
N LEU A 438 22.22 44.25 -26.05
CA LEU A 438 21.34 45.05 -26.90
C LEU A 438 21.52 44.79 -28.41
N ASP A 439 22.61 44.14 -28.81
CA ASP A 439 22.88 43.83 -30.21
C ASP A 439 22.29 42.47 -30.63
N ASP A 440 21.90 41.61 -29.66
CA ASP A 440 21.24 40.31 -29.90
C ASP A 440 19.71 40.46 -30.03
N GLU A 441 19.25 40.55 -31.28
CA GLU A 441 17.83 40.69 -31.61
C GLU A 441 17.02 39.40 -31.37
N GLU A 442 17.66 38.23 -31.42
CA GLU A 442 16.98 36.94 -31.21
C GLU A 442 16.61 36.74 -29.73
N LEU A 443 17.50 37.13 -28.81
CA LEU A 443 17.22 37.10 -27.38
C LEU A 443 16.02 37.98 -27.03
N ILE A 444 15.99 39.23 -27.53
CA ILE A 444 14.93 40.21 -27.22
C ILE A 444 13.57 39.75 -27.75
N LYS A 445 13.52 39.24 -28.99
CA LYS A 445 12.30 38.66 -29.57
C LYS A 445 11.83 37.43 -28.81
N TYR A 446 12.76 36.58 -28.37
CA TYR A 446 12.42 35.40 -27.58
C TYR A 446 11.90 35.76 -26.18
N LEU A 447 12.45 36.78 -25.52
CA LEU A 447 12.00 37.28 -24.21
C LEU A 447 10.57 37.84 -24.26
N ASP A 448 10.22 38.56 -25.33
CA ASP A 448 8.87 39.11 -25.49
C ASP A 448 7.85 37.98 -25.77
N GLN A 449 8.21 37.04 -26.65
CA GLN A 449 7.39 35.86 -26.91
C GLN A 449 7.23 34.96 -25.68
N SER A 450 8.28 34.78 -24.88
CA SER A 450 8.23 33.96 -23.67
C SER A 450 7.35 34.61 -22.60
N LYS A 451 7.43 35.93 -22.41
CA LYS A 451 6.56 36.67 -21.48
C LYS A 451 5.08 36.47 -21.82
N ILE A 452 4.70 36.62 -23.09
CA ILE A 452 3.31 36.41 -23.54
C ILE A 452 2.87 34.98 -23.26
N LYS A 453 3.69 33.98 -23.65
CA LYS A 453 3.40 32.56 -23.41
C LYS A 453 3.27 32.23 -21.92
N THR A 454 4.21 32.66 -21.07
CA THR A 454 4.16 32.42 -19.62
C THR A 454 2.91 33.02 -18.99
N THR A 455 2.51 34.22 -19.43
CA THR A 455 1.28 34.87 -18.93
C THR A 455 0.02 34.10 -19.35
N GLU A 456 -0.04 33.65 -20.60
CA GLU A 456 -1.14 32.84 -21.12
C GLU A 456 -1.24 31.48 -20.39
N ILE A 457 -0.10 30.80 -20.19
CA ILE A 457 -0.06 29.52 -19.47
C ILE A 457 -0.50 29.72 -18.01
N ASN A 458 -0.09 30.80 -17.33
CA ASN A 458 -0.52 31.07 -15.96
C ASN A 458 -2.05 31.26 -15.83
N ILE A 459 -2.68 31.94 -16.79
CA ILE A 459 -4.14 32.08 -16.83
C ILE A 459 -4.80 30.71 -17.03
N ARG A 460 -4.31 29.92 -17.99
CA ARG A 460 -4.84 28.57 -18.25
C ARG A 460 -4.65 27.62 -17.06
N VAL A 461 -3.53 27.71 -16.35
CA VAL A 461 -3.28 26.94 -15.12
C VAL A 461 -4.27 27.34 -14.03
N ALA A 462 -4.55 28.63 -13.86
CA ALA A 462 -5.54 29.10 -12.89
C ALA A 462 -6.96 28.60 -13.22
N ASP A 463 -7.38 28.67 -14.48
CA ASP A 463 -8.69 28.17 -14.93
C ASP A 463 -8.79 26.64 -14.77
N ALA A 464 -7.71 25.91 -15.08
CA ALA A 464 -7.62 24.47 -14.87
C ALA A 464 -7.71 24.10 -13.38
N GLU A 465 -7.10 24.87 -12.49
CA GLU A 465 -7.18 24.66 -11.03
C GLU A 465 -8.59 24.92 -10.47
N VAL A 466 -9.34 25.88 -11.02
CA VAL A 466 -10.76 26.08 -10.65
C VAL A 466 -11.60 24.89 -11.14
N THR A 467 -11.41 24.48 -12.40
CA THR A 467 -12.12 23.33 -12.97
C THR A 467 -11.81 22.03 -12.22
N GLU A 468 -10.56 21.84 -11.78
CA GLU A 468 -10.13 20.69 -10.97
C GLU A 468 -10.87 20.65 -9.64
N LYS A 469 -11.05 21.80 -8.97
CA LYS A 469 -11.83 21.89 -7.73
C LYS A 469 -13.30 21.52 -7.92
N GLU A 470 -13.95 22.03 -8.97
CA GLU A 470 -15.34 21.68 -9.27
C GLU A 470 -15.50 20.17 -9.53
N ILE A 471 -14.56 19.57 -10.26
CA ILE A 471 -14.54 18.12 -10.48
C ILE A 471 -14.35 17.39 -9.16
N ASP A 472 -13.43 17.83 -8.29
CA ASP A 472 -13.21 17.21 -6.99
C ASP A 472 -14.45 17.31 -6.10
N GLU A 473 -15.14 18.44 -6.05
CA GLU A 473 -16.41 18.58 -5.30
C GLU A 473 -17.47 17.57 -5.77
N THR A 474 -17.59 17.34 -7.08
CA THR A 474 -18.51 16.31 -7.60
C THR A 474 -18.06 14.89 -7.28
N ARG A 475 -16.75 14.62 -7.23
CA ARG A 475 -16.20 13.32 -6.82
C ARG A 475 -16.48 13.07 -5.34
N GLU A 476 -16.30 14.07 -4.49
CA GLU A 476 -16.55 14.00 -3.05
C GLU A 476 -17.99 13.55 -2.71
N GLY A 477 -18.97 13.86 -3.57
CA GLY A 477 -20.33 13.34 -3.44
C GLY A 477 -20.44 11.80 -3.40
N TYR A 478 -19.50 11.08 -4.03
CA TYR A 478 -19.43 9.61 -4.04
C TYR A 478 -18.54 9.03 -2.93
N ARG A 479 -17.84 9.87 -2.14
CA ARG A 479 -17.00 9.40 -1.03
C ARG A 479 -17.77 8.53 -0.01
N PRO A 480 -19.04 8.80 0.35
CA PRO A 480 -19.77 7.99 1.31
C PRO A 480 -19.92 6.51 0.92
N ILE A 481 -20.05 6.18 -0.38
CA ILE A 481 -20.09 4.77 -0.82
C ILE A 481 -18.68 4.15 -0.82
N ALA A 482 -17.64 4.92 -1.16
CA ALA A 482 -16.26 4.45 -1.09
C ALA A 482 -15.83 4.15 0.35
N TYR A 483 -16.20 5.01 1.30
CA TYR A 483 -15.98 4.81 2.73
C TYR A 483 -16.73 3.58 3.25
N HIS A 484 -18.02 3.44 2.89
CA HIS A 484 -18.81 2.25 3.23
C HIS A 484 -18.15 0.96 2.73
N SER A 485 -17.73 0.94 1.47
CA SER A 485 -17.06 -0.22 0.86
C SER A 485 -15.67 -0.50 1.44
N SER A 486 -14.92 0.52 1.88
CA SER A 486 -13.63 0.31 2.53
C SER A 486 -13.81 -0.45 3.85
N ILE A 487 -14.82 -0.08 4.66
CA ILE A 487 -15.17 -0.79 5.90
C ILE A 487 -15.47 -2.28 5.61
N LEU A 488 -16.25 -2.56 4.56
CA LEU A 488 -16.58 -3.93 4.15
C LEU A 488 -15.33 -4.75 3.82
N TYR A 489 -14.39 -4.17 3.06
CA TYR A 489 -13.14 -4.84 2.72
C TYR A 489 -12.31 -5.18 3.96
N PHE A 490 -12.10 -4.22 4.87
CA PHE A 490 -11.32 -4.47 6.08
C PHE A 490 -12.01 -5.45 7.04
N CYS A 491 -13.35 -5.46 7.07
CA CYS A 491 -14.10 -6.50 7.78
C CYS A 491 -13.76 -7.90 7.24
N CYS A 492 -13.72 -8.06 5.92
CA CYS A 492 -13.39 -9.33 5.27
C CYS A 492 -11.90 -9.70 5.39
N ALA A 493 -10.99 -8.73 5.29
CA ALA A 493 -9.56 -8.97 5.42
C ALA A 493 -9.18 -9.56 6.80
N THR A 494 -9.91 -9.19 7.86
CA THR A 494 -9.70 -9.76 9.20
C THR A 494 -10.15 -11.21 9.35
N LEU A 495 -11.01 -11.74 8.47
CA LEU A 495 -11.54 -13.11 8.57
C LEU A 495 -10.45 -14.18 8.52
N ALA A 496 -9.30 -13.89 7.90
CA ALA A 496 -8.14 -14.75 7.86
C ALA A 496 -7.59 -15.10 9.25
N ASN A 497 -7.87 -14.28 10.28
CA ASN A 497 -7.48 -14.54 11.66
C ASN A 497 -8.32 -15.65 12.32
N VAL A 498 -9.53 -15.92 11.82
CA VAL A 498 -10.43 -16.96 12.35
C VAL A 498 -10.13 -18.31 11.69
N ASP A 499 -10.00 -18.33 10.36
CA ASP A 499 -9.61 -19.53 9.61
C ASP A 499 -8.67 -19.14 8.46
N PRO A 500 -7.53 -19.84 8.28
CA PRO A 500 -6.57 -19.53 7.23
C PRO A 500 -7.14 -19.65 5.81
N MET A 501 -8.26 -20.36 5.60
CA MET A 501 -8.95 -20.46 4.31
C MET A 501 -9.73 -19.18 3.94
N TYR A 502 -10.02 -18.30 4.91
CA TYR A 502 -10.83 -17.09 4.70
C TYR A 502 -10.00 -15.91 4.20
N GLN A 503 -9.34 -16.13 3.06
CA GLN A 503 -8.50 -15.12 2.41
C GLN A 503 -9.10 -14.66 1.10
N TYR A 504 -9.16 -13.35 0.92
CA TYR A 504 -9.79 -12.70 -0.23
C TYR A 504 -8.84 -11.65 -0.80
N SER A 505 -8.68 -11.62 -2.11
CA SER A 505 -7.87 -10.59 -2.77
C SER A 505 -8.62 -9.26 -2.84
N LEU A 506 -7.86 -8.16 -2.82
CA LEU A 506 -8.39 -6.83 -3.13
C LEU A 506 -8.97 -6.78 -4.55
N GLN A 507 -8.31 -7.44 -5.51
CA GLN A 507 -8.77 -7.47 -6.90
C GLN A 507 -10.15 -8.13 -7.04
N TRP A 508 -10.39 -9.25 -6.35
CA TRP A 508 -11.71 -9.87 -6.30
C TRP A 508 -12.76 -8.93 -5.70
N PHE A 509 -12.42 -8.23 -4.60
CA PHE A 509 -13.33 -7.28 -3.96
C PHE A 509 -13.69 -6.11 -4.88
N VAL A 510 -12.70 -5.52 -5.56
CA VAL A 510 -12.92 -4.43 -6.53
C VAL A 510 -13.77 -4.92 -7.71
N GLN A 511 -13.55 -6.14 -8.21
CA GLN A 511 -14.38 -6.70 -9.27
C GLN A 511 -15.83 -6.91 -8.81
N LEU A 512 -16.02 -7.43 -7.59
CA LEU A 512 -17.34 -7.58 -6.99
C LEU A 512 -18.04 -6.22 -6.82
N PHE A 513 -17.28 -5.18 -6.48
CA PHE A 513 -17.79 -3.82 -6.35
C PHE A 513 -18.22 -3.23 -7.70
N ILE A 514 -17.42 -3.41 -8.76
CA ILE A 514 -17.79 -3.00 -10.12
C ILE A 514 -19.07 -3.70 -10.58
N SER A 515 -19.14 -5.02 -10.44
CA SER A 515 -20.35 -5.79 -10.77
C SER A 515 -21.55 -5.39 -9.91
N GLY A 516 -21.32 -5.01 -8.65
CA GLY A 516 -22.33 -4.47 -7.75
C GLY A 516 -22.92 -3.14 -8.23
N ILE A 517 -22.06 -2.23 -8.72
CA ILE A 517 -22.48 -0.93 -9.27
C ILE A 517 -23.33 -1.11 -10.53
N GLU A 518 -22.93 -2.03 -11.42
CA GLU A 518 -23.66 -2.32 -12.67
C GLU A 518 -25.03 -2.93 -12.43
N ALA A 519 -25.16 -3.82 -11.42
CA ALA A 519 -26.40 -4.54 -11.14
C ALA A 519 -27.38 -3.78 -10.22
N ALA A 520 -26.91 -2.78 -9.46
CA ALA A 520 -27.75 -1.98 -8.59
C ALA A 520 -28.69 -1.05 -9.38
N GLU A 521 -29.88 -0.78 -8.84
CA GLU A 521 -30.90 0.07 -9.44
C GLU A 521 -30.43 1.52 -9.64
N ARG A 522 -30.55 2.04 -10.87
CA ARG A 522 -30.08 3.38 -11.22
C ARG A 522 -31.12 4.44 -10.80
N SER A 523 -30.66 5.53 -10.20
CA SER A 523 -31.45 6.74 -9.90
C SER A 523 -30.69 7.97 -10.37
N GLU A 524 -31.42 9.01 -10.79
CA GLU A 524 -30.85 10.32 -11.15
C GLU A 524 -30.49 11.16 -9.92
N ASP A 525 -31.13 10.92 -8.78
CA ASP A 525 -30.77 11.54 -7.51
C ASP A 525 -29.57 10.82 -6.88
N LEU A 526 -28.55 11.61 -6.49
CA LEU A 526 -27.33 11.08 -5.91
C LEU A 526 -27.59 10.41 -4.56
N ALA A 527 -28.47 10.97 -3.72
CA ALA A 527 -28.72 10.42 -2.39
C ALA A 527 -29.42 9.04 -2.48
N GLU A 528 -30.50 8.94 -3.27
CA GLU A 528 -31.18 7.66 -3.52
C GLU A 528 -30.28 6.63 -4.22
N ARG A 529 -29.44 7.06 -5.17
CA ARG A 529 -28.47 6.16 -5.84
C ARG A 529 -27.44 5.63 -4.84
N LEU A 530 -26.92 6.46 -3.95
CA LEU A 530 -25.95 6.03 -2.93
C LEU A 530 -26.56 5.03 -1.95
N GLU A 531 -27.81 5.22 -1.53
CA GLU A 531 -28.50 4.28 -0.64
C GLU A 531 -28.78 2.94 -1.34
N SER A 532 -29.22 2.98 -2.61
CA SER A 532 -29.42 1.79 -3.43
C SER A 532 -28.13 0.99 -3.61
N LEU A 533 -27.02 1.68 -3.89
CA LEU A 533 -25.68 1.08 -3.99
C LEU A 533 -25.24 0.45 -2.67
N LYS A 534 -25.40 1.16 -1.54
CA LYS A 534 -25.05 0.65 -0.21
C LYS A 534 -25.84 -0.62 0.12
N ASN A 535 -27.17 -0.62 -0.08
CA ASN A 535 -28.04 -1.74 0.26
C ASN A 535 -27.77 -2.97 -0.63
N PHE A 536 -27.68 -2.76 -1.95
CA PHE A 536 -27.41 -3.85 -2.88
C PHE A 536 -26.02 -4.45 -2.68
N PHE A 537 -24.99 -3.60 -2.58
CA PHE A 537 -23.61 -4.07 -2.42
C PHE A 537 -23.40 -4.79 -1.09
N SER A 538 -23.96 -4.28 0.02
CA SER A 538 -23.85 -4.93 1.34
C SER A 538 -24.45 -6.34 1.32
N TYR A 539 -25.61 -6.53 0.69
CA TYR A 539 -26.24 -7.84 0.60
C TYR A 539 -25.52 -8.77 -0.38
N SER A 540 -25.11 -8.28 -1.55
CA SER A 540 -24.32 -9.07 -2.51
C SER A 540 -22.98 -9.51 -1.92
N PHE A 541 -22.32 -8.63 -1.18
CA PHE A 541 -21.11 -8.92 -0.42
C PHE A 541 -21.35 -10.00 0.65
N TYR A 542 -22.41 -9.84 1.46
CA TYR A 542 -22.80 -10.85 2.45
C TYR A 542 -23.06 -12.22 1.82
N GLN A 543 -23.78 -12.28 0.69
CA GLN A 543 -24.07 -13.54 0.00
C GLN A 543 -22.79 -14.22 -0.49
N ASN A 544 -21.88 -13.48 -1.11
CA ASN A 544 -20.64 -14.04 -1.65
C ASN A 544 -19.70 -14.54 -0.54
N ILE A 545 -19.55 -13.79 0.55
CA ILE A 545 -18.74 -14.23 1.70
C ILE A 545 -19.41 -15.40 2.43
N SER A 546 -20.74 -15.38 2.60
CA SER A 546 -21.46 -16.47 3.28
C SER A 546 -21.37 -17.82 2.55
N ARG A 547 -21.09 -17.83 1.23
CA ARG A 547 -20.84 -19.07 0.47
C ARG A 547 -19.51 -19.73 0.82
N SER A 548 -18.52 -18.95 1.26
CA SER A 548 -17.17 -19.42 1.60
C SER A 548 -16.96 -19.62 3.10
N LEU A 549 -17.91 -19.20 3.94
CA LEU A 549 -17.86 -19.37 5.39
C LEU A 549 -18.56 -20.66 5.84
N PHE A 550 -17.98 -21.33 6.84
CA PHE A 550 -18.65 -22.42 7.54
C PHE A 550 -19.89 -21.91 8.26
N GLU A 551 -20.89 -22.78 8.43
CA GLU A 551 -22.19 -22.42 9.01
C GLU A 551 -22.04 -21.77 10.40
N LYS A 552 -21.10 -22.28 11.21
CA LYS A 552 -20.78 -21.73 12.54
C LYS A 552 -20.29 -20.28 12.54
N HIS A 553 -19.73 -19.81 11.42
CA HIS A 553 -19.15 -18.46 11.28
C HIS A 553 -20.07 -17.47 10.56
N LYS A 554 -21.20 -17.91 10.00
CA LYS A 554 -22.10 -17.02 9.22
C LYS A 554 -22.77 -15.96 10.10
N LEU A 555 -23.36 -16.36 11.23
CA LEU A 555 -23.98 -15.42 12.17
C LEU A 555 -22.95 -14.50 12.83
N MET A 556 -21.76 -15.05 13.13
CA MET A 556 -20.61 -14.27 13.59
C MET A 556 -20.27 -13.16 12.61
N PHE A 557 -20.16 -13.50 11.32
CA PHE A 557 -19.88 -12.52 10.27
C PHE A 557 -20.99 -11.48 10.14
N SER A 558 -22.27 -11.88 10.18
CA SER A 558 -23.39 -10.91 10.17
C SER A 558 -23.32 -9.92 11.32
N PHE A 559 -22.98 -10.39 12.53
CA PHE A 559 -22.83 -9.53 13.69
C PHE A 559 -21.62 -8.58 13.56
N VAL A 560 -20.46 -9.09 13.16
CA VAL A 560 -19.25 -8.27 12.96
C VAL A 560 -19.46 -7.24 11.85
N LEU A 561 -20.11 -7.64 10.75
CA LEU A 561 -20.49 -6.75 9.66
C LEU A 561 -21.38 -5.60 10.18
N CYS A 562 -22.42 -5.92 10.95
CA CYS A 562 -23.30 -4.94 11.57
C CYS A 562 -22.52 -3.99 12.49
N VAL A 563 -21.68 -4.53 13.37
CA VAL A 563 -20.89 -3.71 14.31
C VAL A 563 -19.90 -2.81 13.58
N ARG A 564 -19.18 -3.31 12.58
CA ARG A 564 -18.21 -2.52 11.79
C ARG A 564 -18.89 -1.37 11.06
N LEU A 565 -20.10 -1.58 10.54
CA LEU A 565 -20.89 -0.52 9.90
C LEU A 565 -21.35 0.53 10.92
N LEU A 566 -21.78 0.13 12.12
CA LEU A 566 -22.16 1.04 13.20
C LEU A 566 -20.94 1.81 13.76
N GLN A 567 -19.77 1.17 13.86
CA GLN A 567 -18.50 1.81 14.23
C GLN A 567 -18.11 2.88 13.20
N GLY A 568 -18.26 2.60 11.91
CA GLY A 568 -18.00 3.59 10.86
C GLY A 568 -18.96 4.80 10.88
N GLN A 569 -20.10 4.68 11.56
CA GLN A 569 -21.06 5.77 11.76
C GLN A 569 -20.92 6.44 13.15
N ASP A 570 -19.94 6.02 13.97
CA ASP A 570 -19.76 6.45 15.36
C ASP A 570 -21.00 6.25 16.26
N LEU A 571 -21.85 5.26 15.95
CA LEU A 571 -23.09 4.95 16.68
C LEU A 571 -22.92 3.91 17.80
N LEU A 572 -21.70 3.40 18.00
CA LEU A 572 -21.41 2.30 18.92
C LEU A 572 -20.35 2.70 19.94
N ALA A 573 -20.66 2.54 21.23
CA ALA A 573 -19.69 2.75 22.30
C ALA A 573 -18.71 1.56 22.38
N GLU A 574 -17.43 1.80 22.09
CA GLU A 574 -16.38 0.77 22.08
C GLU A 574 -16.23 0.03 23.41
N ASP A 575 -16.38 0.75 24.53
CA ASP A 575 -16.28 0.15 25.87
C ASP A 575 -17.44 -0.82 26.17
N GLU A 576 -18.66 -0.49 25.73
CA GLU A 576 -19.84 -1.35 25.86
C GLU A 576 -19.70 -2.60 24.99
N TYR A 577 -19.24 -2.44 23.75
CA TYR A 577 -19.01 -3.55 22.84
C TYR A 577 -17.91 -4.49 23.34
N ARG A 578 -16.79 -3.93 23.83
CA ARG A 578 -15.71 -4.72 24.43
C ARG A 578 -16.22 -5.55 25.61
N PHE A 579 -17.12 -5.02 26.43
CA PHE A 579 -17.74 -5.77 27.52
C PHE A 579 -18.60 -6.94 27.02
N VAL A 580 -19.39 -6.74 25.95
CA VAL A 580 -20.17 -7.84 25.34
C VAL A 580 -19.27 -8.99 24.88
N LEU A 581 -18.06 -8.68 24.40
CA LEU A 581 -17.09 -9.69 23.93
C LEU A 581 -16.33 -10.37 25.08
N GLN A 582 -15.66 -9.58 25.92
CA GLN A 582 -14.69 -10.05 26.90
C GLN A 582 -15.27 -10.22 28.30
N GLY A 583 -16.37 -9.53 28.62
CA GLY A 583 -16.96 -9.50 29.96
C GLY A 583 -16.18 -8.61 30.93
N PRO A 584 -16.39 -8.77 32.25
CA PRO A 584 -15.75 -7.93 33.25
C PRO A 584 -14.24 -8.15 33.30
N SER A 585 -13.47 -7.06 33.25
CA SER A 585 -11.99 -7.11 33.27
C SER A 585 -11.42 -7.15 34.69
N ILE A 586 -12.21 -6.79 35.70
CA ILE A 586 -11.80 -6.71 37.11
C ILE A 586 -12.91 -7.31 37.96
N ILE A 587 -12.56 -8.20 38.89
CA ILE A 587 -13.50 -8.71 39.88
C ILE A 587 -13.71 -7.62 40.93
N ILE A 588 -14.84 -6.91 40.84
CA ILE A 588 -15.24 -5.94 41.84
C ILE A 588 -16.00 -6.68 42.95
N THR A 589 -15.41 -6.74 44.14
CA THR A 589 -16.11 -7.21 45.33
C THR A 589 -17.14 -6.17 45.76
N GLY A 590 -18.38 -6.60 45.97
CA GLY A 590 -19.52 -5.73 46.28
C GLY A 590 -20.51 -6.36 47.26
N ALA A 591 -21.76 -5.89 47.24
CA ALA A 591 -22.83 -6.32 48.14
C ALA A 591 -23.10 -7.84 48.03
N LYS A 592 -23.54 -8.45 49.14
CA LYS A 592 -23.91 -9.87 49.16
C LYS A 592 -25.04 -10.15 48.17
N ASN A 593 -24.99 -11.32 47.55
CA ASN A 593 -25.99 -11.80 46.62
C ASN A 593 -27.40 -11.78 47.26
N PRO A 594 -28.38 -11.07 46.66
CA PRO A 594 -29.72 -10.93 47.20
C PRO A 594 -30.56 -12.21 47.11
N ALA A 595 -30.19 -13.15 46.22
CA ALA A 595 -30.97 -14.37 45.95
C ALA A 595 -30.07 -15.60 45.68
N PRO A 596 -29.35 -16.11 46.71
CA PRO A 596 -28.43 -17.24 46.55
C PRO A 596 -29.09 -18.57 46.16
N GLU A 597 -30.42 -18.67 46.23
CA GLU A 597 -31.17 -19.89 45.83
C GLU A 597 -31.09 -20.20 44.33
N TRP A 598 -31.01 -19.17 43.48
CA TRP A 598 -31.02 -19.35 42.02
C TRP A 598 -29.95 -18.51 41.30
N LEU A 599 -29.54 -17.38 41.88
CA LEU A 599 -28.51 -16.52 41.31
C LEU A 599 -27.14 -16.95 41.84
N THR A 600 -26.19 -17.24 40.95
CA THR A 600 -24.82 -17.57 41.36
C THR A 600 -24.04 -16.32 41.72
N ASP A 601 -23.09 -16.43 42.65
CA ASP A 601 -22.25 -15.29 43.07
C ASP A 601 -21.44 -14.71 41.90
N VAL A 602 -21.05 -15.53 40.93
CA VAL A 602 -20.36 -15.09 39.71
C VAL A 602 -21.23 -14.15 38.88
N VAL A 603 -22.48 -14.54 38.62
CA VAL A 603 -23.43 -13.69 37.88
C VAL A 603 -23.69 -12.38 38.64
N TRP A 604 -23.79 -12.44 39.97
CA TRP A 604 -23.98 -11.24 40.77
C TRP A 604 -22.78 -10.29 40.74
N THR A 605 -21.55 -10.81 40.76
CA THR A 605 -20.34 -9.99 40.60
C THR A 605 -20.27 -9.31 39.23
N ASP A 606 -20.74 -9.98 38.18
CA ASP A 606 -20.77 -9.41 36.83
C ASP A 606 -21.80 -8.27 36.73
N LEU A 607 -22.95 -8.42 37.39
CA LEU A 607 -23.96 -7.36 37.49
C LEU A 607 -23.45 -6.15 38.29
N ILE A 608 -22.73 -6.36 39.39
CA ILE A 608 -22.09 -5.27 40.16
C ILE A 608 -21.07 -4.53 39.30
N TYR A 609 -20.33 -5.26 38.46
CA TYR A 609 -19.40 -4.63 37.53
C TYR A 609 -20.12 -3.73 36.52
N LEU A 610 -21.25 -4.19 35.96
CA LEU A 610 -22.08 -3.40 35.05
C LEU A 610 -22.54 -2.10 35.69
N ASP A 611 -23.11 -2.19 36.89
CA ASP A 611 -23.66 -1.06 37.66
C ASP A 611 -22.61 0.03 37.96
N LYS A 612 -21.39 -0.38 38.33
CA LYS A 612 -20.32 0.55 38.72
C LYS A 612 -19.52 1.13 37.56
N THR A 613 -19.38 0.38 36.47
CA THR A 613 -18.48 0.74 35.35
C THR A 613 -19.19 1.58 34.30
N PHE A 614 -20.46 1.28 34.02
CA PHE A 614 -21.19 1.91 32.92
C PHE A 614 -22.26 2.89 33.43
N PRO A 615 -22.21 4.17 33.03
CA PRO A 615 -23.18 5.18 33.48
C PRO A 615 -24.64 4.81 33.19
N ALA A 616 -24.90 4.07 32.11
CA ALA A 616 -26.25 3.63 31.74
C ALA A 616 -26.90 2.74 32.81
N PHE A 617 -26.10 1.96 33.54
CA PHE A 617 -26.53 0.95 34.52
C PHE A 617 -26.48 1.43 35.98
N ASN A 618 -26.18 2.70 36.24
CA ASN A 618 -26.09 3.19 37.63
C ASN A 618 -27.41 3.00 38.40
N GLY A 619 -27.36 2.29 39.52
CA GLY A 619 -28.52 1.93 40.37
C GLY A 619 -29.28 0.68 39.88
N PHE A 620 -28.74 -0.06 38.92
CA PHE A 620 -29.39 -1.25 38.36
C PHE A 620 -29.35 -2.44 39.31
N CYS A 621 -28.24 -2.62 40.05
CA CYS A 621 -28.15 -3.69 41.05
C CYS A 621 -29.20 -3.56 42.16
N ASP A 622 -29.42 -2.33 42.65
CA ASP A 622 -30.45 -2.04 43.65
C ASP A 622 -31.86 -2.32 43.11
N HIS A 623 -32.11 -2.02 41.83
CA HIS A 623 -33.37 -2.31 41.16
C HIS A 623 -33.62 -3.82 40.99
N VAL A 624 -32.59 -4.59 40.63
CA VAL A 624 -32.68 -6.07 40.55
C VAL A 624 -32.94 -6.67 41.94
N ALA A 625 -32.27 -6.15 42.98
CA ALA A 625 -32.48 -6.59 44.35
C ALA A 625 -33.90 -6.27 44.87
N ALA A 626 -34.51 -5.17 44.42
CA ALA A 626 -35.89 -4.83 44.75
C ALA A 626 -36.93 -5.70 43.99
N ASN A 627 -36.58 -6.23 42.81
CA ASN A 627 -37.51 -6.92 41.88
C ASN A 627 -37.08 -8.37 41.57
N VAL A 628 -36.58 -9.11 42.55
CA VAL A 628 -36.00 -10.46 42.37
C VAL A 628 -36.95 -11.42 41.64
N GLU A 629 -38.24 -11.43 41.97
CA GLU A 629 -39.19 -12.38 41.38
C GLU A 629 -39.43 -12.15 39.88
N HIS A 630 -39.38 -10.89 39.42
CA HIS A 630 -39.46 -10.59 37.98
C HIS A 630 -38.24 -11.12 37.24
N TYR A 631 -37.03 -10.83 37.73
CA TYR A 631 -35.80 -11.29 37.11
C TYR A 631 -35.60 -12.81 37.24
N ARG A 632 -36.22 -13.46 38.25
CA ARG A 632 -36.33 -14.92 38.32
C ARG A 632 -37.18 -15.47 37.17
N ARG A 633 -38.31 -14.84 36.82
CA ARG A 633 -39.10 -15.23 35.64
C ARG A 633 -38.32 -15.03 34.34
N VAL A 634 -37.59 -13.93 34.20
CA VAL A 634 -36.70 -13.69 33.05
C VAL A 634 -35.63 -14.77 32.97
N PHE A 635 -35.00 -15.12 34.11
CA PHE A 635 -33.99 -16.17 34.18
C PHE A 635 -34.54 -17.56 33.85
N MET A 636 -35.80 -17.85 34.17
CA MET A 636 -36.45 -19.14 33.86
C MET A 636 -37.08 -19.20 32.46
N SER A 637 -37.25 -18.05 31.79
CA SER A 637 -37.86 -18.00 30.45
C SER A 637 -36.95 -18.66 29.39
N SER A 638 -37.57 -19.38 28.45
CA SER A 638 -36.91 -19.92 27.27
C SER A 638 -36.58 -18.83 26.24
N MET A 639 -37.26 -17.69 26.29
CA MET A 639 -37.06 -16.53 25.42
C MET A 639 -36.58 -15.29 26.19
N ALA A 640 -35.65 -15.49 27.14
CA ALA A 640 -35.15 -14.44 28.03
C ALA A 640 -34.64 -13.17 27.30
N HIS A 641 -34.17 -13.30 26.06
CA HIS A 641 -33.67 -12.18 25.24
C HIS A 641 -34.78 -11.22 24.75
N ARG A 642 -36.06 -11.62 24.78
CA ARG A 642 -37.23 -10.82 24.39
C ARG A 642 -38.14 -10.41 25.54
N GLU A 643 -37.88 -10.92 26.74
CA GLU A 643 -38.68 -10.57 27.92
C GLU A 643 -38.47 -9.09 28.31
N PRO A 644 -39.54 -8.33 28.56
CA PRO A 644 -39.42 -6.92 28.92
C PRO A 644 -38.83 -6.75 30.32
N TYR A 645 -37.99 -5.74 30.47
CA TYR A 645 -37.42 -5.39 31.78
C TYR A 645 -38.43 -4.62 32.64
N HIS A 646 -38.35 -4.78 33.95
CA HIS A 646 -39.29 -4.12 34.84
C HIS A 646 -39.05 -2.61 34.88
N GLY A 647 -40.11 -1.82 34.64
CA GLY A 647 -40.11 -0.38 34.86
C GLY A 647 -39.52 0.40 33.69
N GLU A 648 -38.80 1.49 33.98
CA GLU A 648 -38.24 2.39 32.96
C GLU A 648 -37.02 1.81 32.23
N TRP A 649 -36.40 0.77 32.78
CA TRP A 649 -35.17 0.16 32.25
C TRP A 649 -35.34 -0.43 30.85
N ASP A 650 -36.56 -0.89 30.49
CA ASP A 650 -36.81 -1.43 29.15
C ASP A 650 -36.75 -0.36 28.05
N LYS A 651 -37.11 0.89 28.38
CA LYS A 651 -37.04 2.05 27.47
C LYS A 651 -35.71 2.79 27.56
N LYS A 652 -35.06 2.76 28.72
CA LYS A 652 -33.79 3.44 28.98
C LYS A 652 -32.60 2.76 28.29
N LEU A 653 -32.59 1.44 28.21
CA LEU A 653 -31.45 0.67 27.70
C LEU A 653 -31.54 0.45 26.18
N THR A 654 -30.42 0.65 25.49
CA THR A 654 -30.27 0.30 24.07
C THR A 654 -30.21 -1.22 23.89
N ILE A 655 -30.43 -1.72 22.67
CA ILE A 655 -30.37 -3.18 22.39
C ILE A 655 -28.99 -3.75 22.76
N LEU A 656 -27.90 -3.02 22.50
CA LEU A 656 -26.55 -3.43 22.90
C LEU A 656 -26.41 -3.53 24.43
N GLN A 657 -26.93 -2.56 25.18
CA GLN A 657 -26.95 -2.60 26.64
C GLN A 657 -27.82 -3.75 27.17
N LYS A 658 -28.97 -4.04 26.55
CA LYS A 658 -29.78 -5.23 26.87
C LYS A 658 -28.97 -6.52 26.68
N MET A 659 -28.16 -6.60 25.61
CA MET A 659 -27.24 -7.73 25.40
C MET A 659 -26.17 -7.84 26.49
N MET A 660 -25.64 -6.72 27.01
CA MET A 660 -24.70 -6.73 28.13
C MET A 660 -25.31 -7.37 29.38
N PHE A 661 -26.58 -7.06 29.67
CA PHE A 661 -27.29 -7.69 30.79
C PHE A 661 -27.56 -9.18 30.56
N ILE A 662 -28.03 -9.56 29.37
CA ILE A 662 -28.25 -10.97 29.01
C ILE A 662 -26.96 -11.78 29.07
N ARG A 663 -25.82 -11.21 28.67
CA ARG A 663 -24.50 -11.84 28.81
C ARG A 663 -24.21 -12.24 30.26
N CYS A 664 -24.53 -11.39 31.23
CA CYS A 664 -24.31 -11.69 32.64
C CYS A 664 -25.31 -12.73 33.16
N LEU A 665 -26.60 -12.59 32.85
CA LEU A 665 -27.67 -13.41 33.45
C LEU A 665 -27.88 -14.76 32.74
N ARG A 666 -27.99 -14.75 31.41
CA ARG A 666 -28.32 -15.89 30.53
C ARG A 666 -27.43 -15.86 29.27
N PRO A 667 -26.12 -16.13 29.41
CA PRO A 667 -25.18 -16.09 28.29
C PRO A 667 -25.56 -17.07 27.15
N ASP A 668 -26.29 -18.15 27.45
CA ASP A 668 -26.82 -19.09 26.47
C ASP A 668 -27.82 -18.46 25.48
N LYS A 669 -28.47 -17.36 25.87
CA LYS A 669 -29.45 -16.62 25.03
C LYS A 669 -28.84 -15.42 24.31
N LEU A 670 -27.53 -15.20 24.46
CA LEU A 670 -26.86 -14.09 23.82
C LEU A 670 -26.84 -14.22 22.28
N MET A 671 -26.72 -15.43 21.72
CA MET A 671 -26.75 -15.63 20.27
C MET A 671 -28.11 -15.30 19.64
N GLU A 672 -29.20 -15.56 20.34
CA GLU A 672 -30.55 -15.14 19.92
C GLU A 672 -30.68 -13.61 20.00
N ALA A 673 -30.13 -12.99 21.05
CA ALA A 673 -30.06 -11.54 21.16
C ALA A 673 -29.19 -10.90 20.06
N VAL A 674 -28.11 -11.56 19.62
CA VAL A 674 -27.29 -11.16 18.46
C VAL A 674 -28.10 -11.22 17.17
N GLN A 675 -28.93 -12.25 16.97
CA GLN A 675 -29.82 -12.33 15.81
C GLN A 675 -30.82 -11.17 15.81
N ASP A 676 -31.46 -10.89 16.95
CA ASP A 676 -32.39 -9.77 17.07
C ASP A 676 -31.69 -8.41 16.82
N PHE A 677 -30.45 -8.24 17.30
CA PHE A 677 -29.63 -7.05 17.03
C PHE A 677 -29.30 -6.88 15.55
N VAL A 678 -28.94 -7.95 14.85
CA VAL A 678 -28.67 -7.92 13.40
C VAL A 678 -29.95 -7.68 12.60
N SER A 679 -31.06 -8.32 12.97
CA SER A 679 -32.38 -8.14 12.33
C SER A 679 -32.82 -6.68 12.41
N PHE A 680 -32.67 -6.06 13.58
CA PHE A 680 -33.06 -4.66 13.78
C PHE A 680 -32.24 -3.67 12.93
N ASN A 681 -30.92 -3.87 12.80
CA ASN A 681 -30.05 -2.91 12.13
C ASN A 681 -29.85 -3.17 10.61
N LEU A 682 -29.78 -4.43 10.18
CA LEU A 682 -29.51 -4.82 8.78
C LEU A 682 -30.70 -5.54 8.11
N GLY A 683 -31.64 -6.08 8.88
CA GLY A 683 -32.80 -6.83 8.40
C GLY A 683 -32.62 -8.35 8.39
N ASP A 684 -33.74 -9.08 8.33
CA ASP A 684 -33.80 -10.55 8.44
C ASP A 684 -33.01 -11.31 7.36
N LYS A 685 -32.74 -10.68 6.22
CA LYS A 685 -32.00 -11.28 5.09
C LYS A 685 -30.55 -11.61 5.43
N PHE A 686 -29.97 -10.97 6.46
CA PHE A 686 -28.60 -11.21 6.92
C PHE A 686 -28.48 -12.31 7.97
N ILE A 687 -29.60 -12.90 8.40
CA ILE A 687 -29.64 -14.01 9.37
C ILE A 687 -29.91 -15.33 8.67
N LYS A 688 -30.68 -15.31 7.57
CA LYS A 688 -31.01 -16.49 6.78
C LYS A 688 -29.93 -16.68 5.70
N PRO A 689 -28.99 -17.64 5.85
CA PRO A 689 -27.95 -17.83 4.87
C PRO A 689 -28.55 -18.29 3.52
N PRO A 690 -28.01 -17.81 2.39
CA PRO A 690 -28.46 -18.28 1.08
C PRO A 690 -28.16 -19.78 0.92
N PRO A 691 -29.03 -20.55 0.24
CA PRO A 691 -28.76 -21.96 -0.04
C PRO A 691 -27.52 -22.10 -0.93
N PHE A 692 -26.78 -23.18 -0.73
CA PHE A 692 -25.62 -23.50 -1.56
C PHE A 692 -26.06 -23.78 -3.00
N ASP A 693 -25.45 -23.08 -3.95
CA ASP A 693 -25.68 -23.28 -5.38
C ASP A 693 -24.36 -23.26 -6.16
N LEU A 694 -24.08 -24.39 -6.81
CA LEU A 694 -22.88 -24.59 -7.61
C LEU A 694 -22.93 -23.83 -8.94
N ALA A 695 -24.13 -23.57 -9.47
CA ALA A 695 -24.31 -22.90 -10.77
C ALA A 695 -23.94 -21.41 -10.69
N THR A 696 -24.36 -20.71 -9.64
CA THR A 696 -23.95 -19.32 -9.38
C THR A 696 -22.44 -19.20 -9.18
N SER A 697 -21.86 -20.05 -8.32
CA SER A 697 -20.41 -20.06 -8.06
C SER A 697 -19.58 -20.33 -9.33
N PHE A 698 -20.10 -21.14 -10.26
CA PHE A 698 -19.46 -21.41 -11.54
C PHE A 698 -19.52 -20.22 -12.51
N LYS A 699 -20.62 -19.46 -12.53
CA LYS A 699 -20.75 -18.25 -13.38
C LYS A 699 -19.71 -17.20 -13.06
N ASP A 700 -19.34 -17.10 -11.79
CA ASP A 700 -18.32 -16.18 -11.30
C ASP A 700 -16.88 -16.65 -11.66
N SER A 701 -16.73 -17.87 -12.20
CA SER A 701 -15.44 -18.50 -12.50
C SER A 701 -14.92 -18.30 -13.92
N SER A 702 -13.61 -18.11 -14.03
CA SER A 702 -12.81 -18.10 -15.25
C SER A 702 -11.84 -19.29 -15.31
N PRO A 703 -11.21 -19.57 -16.47
CA PRO A 703 -10.14 -20.58 -16.56
C PRO A 703 -8.94 -20.31 -15.64
N MET A 704 -8.73 -19.04 -15.27
CA MET A 704 -7.61 -18.61 -14.44
C MET A 704 -7.91 -18.65 -12.94
N THR A 705 -9.20 -18.68 -12.56
CA THR A 705 -9.65 -18.67 -11.17
C THR A 705 -10.03 -20.09 -10.74
N PRO A 706 -9.26 -20.75 -9.86
CA PRO A 706 -9.59 -22.08 -9.37
C PRO A 706 -10.84 -22.05 -8.49
N LEU A 707 -11.60 -23.15 -8.50
CA LEU A 707 -12.77 -23.37 -7.63
C LEU A 707 -12.35 -24.31 -6.49
N ILE A 708 -12.63 -23.92 -5.26
CA ILE A 708 -12.12 -24.59 -4.05
C ILE A 708 -13.29 -25.01 -3.17
N PHE A 709 -13.48 -26.31 -3.03
CA PHE A 709 -14.35 -26.87 -2.01
C PHE A 709 -13.61 -26.96 -0.67
N VAL A 710 -14.03 -26.13 0.28
CA VAL A 710 -13.61 -26.20 1.66
C VAL A 710 -14.54 -27.19 2.37
N LEU A 711 -13.97 -28.33 2.78
CA LEU A 711 -14.75 -29.45 3.29
C LEU A 711 -14.83 -29.42 4.81
N SER A 712 -16.02 -29.67 5.35
CA SER A 712 -16.16 -30.15 6.72
C SER A 712 -15.79 -31.64 6.79
N PRO A 713 -15.32 -32.13 7.96
CA PRO A 713 -15.15 -33.57 8.18
C PRO A 713 -16.41 -34.37 7.81
N GLY A 714 -16.25 -35.40 6.98
CA GLY A 714 -17.33 -36.27 6.52
C GLY A 714 -18.18 -35.78 5.34
N ALA A 715 -17.91 -34.59 4.78
CA ALA A 715 -18.58 -34.08 3.58
C ALA A 715 -17.72 -34.30 2.31
N ASP A 716 -18.30 -34.89 1.26
CA ASP A 716 -17.65 -35.09 -0.04
C ASP A 716 -18.53 -34.53 -1.19
N PRO A 717 -18.08 -33.49 -1.92
CA PRO A 717 -18.83 -32.88 -3.02
C PRO A 717 -18.73 -33.67 -4.32
N PHE A 718 -18.00 -34.79 -4.38
CA PHE A 718 -17.71 -35.50 -5.63
C PHE A 718 -18.95 -35.87 -6.45
N GLU A 719 -19.99 -36.42 -5.80
CA GLU A 719 -21.23 -36.80 -6.50
C GLU A 719 -21.99 -35.58 -7.05
N GLU A 720 -22.05 -34.49 -6.27
CA GLU A 720 -22.72 -33.24 -6.68
C GLU A 720 -21.97 -32.57 -7.84
N TRP A 721 -20.63 -32.53 -7.77
CA TRP A 721 -19.77 -32.03 -8.83
C TRP A 721 -19.93 -32.83 -10.13
N LYS A 722 -20.00 -34.17 -10.05
CA LYS A 722 -20.18 -35.02 -11.23
C LYS A 722 -21.54 -34.80 -11.90
N LYS A 723 -22.64 -34.74 -11.13
CA LYS A 723 -23.98 -34.42 -11.64
C LYS A 723 -24.02 -33.04 -12.30
N PHE A 724 -23.32 -32.06 -11.72
CA PHE A 724 -23.22 -30.72 -12.28
C PHE A 724 -22.42 -30.71 -13.60
N ALA A 725 -21.30 -31.42 -13.66
CA ALA A 725 -20.50 -31.54 -14.88
C ALA A 725 -21.27 -32.23 -16.04
N GLU A 726 -22.13 -33.21 -15.73
CA GLU A 726 -23.05 -33.81 -16.69
C GLU A 726 -24.07 -32.78 -17.21
N THR A 727 -24.64 -31.96 -16.30
CA THR A 727 -25.57 -30.88 -16.65
C THR A 727 -24.92 -29.82 -17.56
N GLN A 728 -23.64 -29.51 -17.33
CA GLN A 728 -22.84 -28.58 -18.15
C GLN A 728 -22.25 -29.22 -19.42
N ARG A 729 -22.66 -30.46 -19.78
CA ARG A 729 -22.16 -31.23 -20.94
C ARG A 729 -20.64 -31.48 -20.93
N MET A 730 -20.00 -31.40 -19.76
CA MET A 730 -18.57 -31.64 -19.58
C MET A 730 -18.24 -33.06 -19.10
N GLY A 731 -19.24 -33.93 -18.90
CA GLY A 731 -19.07 -35.29 -18.37
C GLY A 731 -18.02 -36.18 -19.08
N LYS A 732 -17.74 -35.96 -20.37
CA LYS A 732 -16.70 -36.69 -21.13
C LYS A 732 -15.30 -36.09 -21.05
N LYS A 733 -15.17 -34.87 -20.50
CA LYS A 733 -13.92 -34.10 -20.36
C LYS A 733 -13.62 -33.81 -18.88
N LEU A 734 -13.84 -34.81 -18.03
CA LEU A 734 -13.54 -34.76 -16.59
C LEU A 734 -12.30 -35.61 -16.30
N SER A 735 -11.42 -35.10 -15.46
CA SER A 735 -10.35 -35.87 -14.85
C SER A 735 -10.26 -35.55 -13.36
N ASP A 736 -10.24 -36.57 -12.53
CA ASP A 736 -10.11 -36.48 -11.09
C ASP A 736 -8.84 -37.20 -10.60
N ILE A 737 -8.22 -36.66 -9.56
CA ILE A 737 -7.07 -37.27 -8.90
C ILE A 737 -7.12 -36.98 -7.40
N SER A 738 -7.05 -38.03 -6.59
CA SER A 738 -6.90 -37.90 -5.14
C SER A 738 -5.43 -37.72 -4.78
N LEU A 739 -5.10 -36.57 -4.19
CA LEU A 739 -3.74 -36.23 -3.80
C LEU A 739 -3.35 -36.99 -2.53
N GLY A 740 -2.30 -37.78 -2.66
CA GLY A 740 -1.61 -38.45 -1.55
C GLY A 740 -0.10 -38.43 -1.81
N GLN A 741 0.65 -39.20 -1.02
CA GLN A 741 2.11 -39.26 -1.16
C GLN A 741 2.51 -39.69 -2.59
N GLY A 742 3.27 -38.83 -3.29
CA GLY A 742 3.81 -39.12 -4.62
C GLY A 742 2.90 -38.83 -5.83
N GLN A 743 1.67 -38.33 -5.64
CA GLN A 743 0.75 -38.04 -6.76
C GLN A 743 0.97 -36.68 -7.44
N GLY A 744 1.79 -35.80 -6.87
CA GLY A 744 2.05 -34.44 -7.39
C GLY A 744 2.43 -34.40 -8.88
N PRO A 745 3.46 -35.13 -9.36
CA PRO A 745 3.87 -35.08 -10.78
C PRO A 745 2.78 -35.52 -11.76
N ARG A 746 1.89 -36.43 -11.36
CA ARG A 746 0.75 -36.86 -12.18
C ARG A 746 -0.29 -35.76 -12.29
N ALA A 747 -0.56 -35.05 -11.18
CA ALA A 747 -1.44 -33.89 -11.18
C ALA A 747 -0.89 -32.77 -12.11
N GLU A 748 0.42 -32.51 -12.11
CA GLU A 748 1.01 -31.51 -13.01
C GLU A 748 0.77 -31.84 -14.50
N ARG A 749 0.91 -33.11 -14.88
CA ARG A 749 0.68 -33.55 -16.26
C ARG A 749 -0.78 -33.39 -16.66
N LEU A 750 -1.71 -33.84 -15.80
CA LEU A 750 -3.15 -33.70 -16.01
C LEU A 750 -3.58 -32.24 -16.13
N MET A 751 -2.98 -31.35 -15.33
CA MET A 751 -3.25 -29.92 -15.42
C MET A 751 -2.79 -29.35 -16.77
N ARG A 752 -1.59 -29.68 -17.26
CA ARG A 752 -1.11 -29.22 -18.57
C ARG A 752 -1.99 -29.73 -19.72
N GLU A 753 -2.30 -31.03 -19.72
CA GLU A 753 -3.21 -31.63 -20.71
C GLU A 753 -4.61 -31.00 -20.65
N GLY A 754 -5.09 -30.68 -19.44
CA GLY A 754 -6.36 -29.99 -19.24
C GLY A 754 -6.37 -28.56 -19.77
N MET A 755 -5.27 -27.82 -19.59
CA MET A 755 -5.13 -26.44 -20.10
C MET A 755 -5.15 -26.39 -21.63
N GLU A 756 -4.53 -27.37 -22.30
CA GLU A 756 -4.49 -27.46 -23.76
C GLU A 756 -5.83 -27.94 -24.35
N ASN A 757 -6.45 -28.96 -23.75
CA ASN A 757 -7.64 -29.62 -24.30
C ASN A 757 -8.99 -29.11 -23.77
N GLY A 758 -8.97 -28.23 -22.77
CA GLY A 758 -10.17 -27.68 -22.15
C GLY A 758 -10.92 -28.69 -21.28
N MET A 759 -10.22 -29.42 -20.41
CA MET A 759 -10.81 -30.39 -19.49
C MET A 759 -11.08 -29.77 -18.11
N TRP A 760 -11.96 -30.40 -17.33
CA TRP A 760 -12.13 -30.07 -15.92
C TRP A 760 -11.29 -31.02 -15.08
N VAL A 761 -10.39 -30.46 -14.29
CA VAL A 761 -9.46 -31.22 -13.44
C VAL A 761 -9.88 -31.04 -11.98
N LEU A 762 -10.19 -32.13 -11.28
CA LEU A 762 -10.49 -32.15 -9.84
C LEU A 762 -9.31 -32.74 -9.06
N LEU A 763 -8.69 -31.93 -8.21
CA LEU A 763 -7.68 -32.39 -7.24
C LEU A 763 -8.34 -32.58 -5.88
N GLN A 764 -8.44 -33.81 -5.41
CA GLN A 764 -9.04 -34.10 -4.11
C GLN A 764 -7.99 -34.15 -2.99
N ASN A 765 -8.39 -33.79 -1.78
CA ASN A 765 -7.59 -33.94 -0.55
C ASN A 765 -6.26 -33.16 -0.55
N CYS A 766 -6.26 -31.93 -1.07
CA CYS A 766 -5.06 -31.10 -1.16
C CYS A 766 -4.33 -30.92 0.19
N HIS A 767 -5.06 -30.85 1.31
CA HIS A 767 -4.51 -30.77 2.66
C HIS A 767 -3.55 -31.92 3.05
N LEU A 768 -3.63 -33.08 2.38
CA LEU A 768 -2.73 -34.22 2.63
C LEU A 768 -1.37 -34.08 1.91
N ALA A 769 -1.29 -33.24 0.88
CA ALA A 769 -0.12 -33.09 0.02
C ALA A 769 0.67 -31.79 0.31
N THR A 770 0.95 -31.52 1.58
CA THR A 770 1.61 -30.28 2.04
C THR A 770 2.94 -29.98 1.32
N SER A 771 3.74 -31.00 1.02
CA SER A 771 5.04 -30.84 0.33
C SER A 771 4.92 -30.41 -1.14
N TRP A 772 3.78 -30.64 -1.80
CA TRP A 772 3.57 -30.28 -3.20
C TRP A 772 2.83 -28.94 -3.37
N MET A 773 2.30 -28.35 -2.29
CA MET A 773 1.52 -27.11 -2.34
C MET A 773 2.28 -25.93 -2.95
N SER A 774 3.59 -25.80 -2.70
CA SER A 774 4.44 -24.77 -3.32
C SER A 774 4.59 -24.95 -4.84
N SER A 775 4.58 -26.21 -5.31
CA SER A 775 4.59 -26.50 -6.75
C SER A 775 3.24 -26.20 -7.39
N LEU A 776 2.14 -26.51 -6.70
CA LEU A 776 0.79 -26.15 -7.14
C LEU A 776 0.62 -24.63 -7.25
N GLU A 777 1.10 -23.87 -6.26
CA GLU A 777 1.12 -22.41 -6.28
C GLU A 777 1.84 -21.88 -7.53
N ARG A 778 3.06 -22.38 -7.81
CA ARG A 778 3.81 -22.02 -9.00
C ARG A 778 3.07 -22.34 -10.30
N LEU A 779 2.32 -23.45 -10.36
CA LEU A 779 1.56 -23.83 -11.56
C LEU A 779 0.37 -22.90 -11.79
N VAL A 780 -0.39 -22.59 -10.74
CA VAL A 780 -1.55 -21.68 -10.82
C VAL A 780 -1.11 -20.25 -11.13
N GLU A 781 0.02 -19.79 -10.57
CA GLU A 781 0.58 -18.47 -10.90
C GLU A 781 1.01 -18.33 -12.36
N ASN A 782 1.41 -19.44 -13.01
CA ASN A 782 1.85 -19.43 -14.41
C ASN A 782 0.69 -19.56 -15.42
N PHE A 783 -0.56 -19.48 -14.97
CA PHE A 783 -1.72 -19.47 -15.87
C PHE A 783 -1.65 -18.23 -16.77
N ALA A 784 -1.46 -18.46 -18.08
CA ALA A 784 -1.24 -17.41 -19.07
C ALA A 784 -2.48 -17.14 -19.94
N VAL A 785 -2.50 -15.97 -20.57
CA VAL A 785 -3.47 -15.59 -21.60
C VAL A 785 -3.21 -16.47 -22.83
N GLY A 786 -4.00 -17.53 -22.99
CA GLY A 786 -3.79 -18.57 -24.02
C GLY A 786 -4.34 -19.96 -23.66
N MET A 787 -4.78 -20.16 -22.42
CA MET A 787 -5.45 -21.39 -21.97
C MET A 787 -6.82 -21.58 -22.63
N HIS A 788 -7.26 -22.84 -22.77
CA HIS A 788 -8.56 -23.15 -23.36
C HIS A 788 -9.72 -22.58 -22.51
N PRO A 789 -10.69 -21.85 -23.10
CA PRO A 789 -11.77 -21.17 -22.36
C PRO A 789 -12.66 -22.08 -21.49
N SER A 790 -12.79 -23.35 -21.85
CA SER A 790 -13.56 -24.36 -21.09
C SER A 790 -12.79 -25.01 -19.93
N PHE A 791 -11.48 -24.80 -19.81
CA PHE A 791 -10.69 -25.39 -18.72
C PHE A 791 -11.15 -24.84 -17.37
N ARG A 792 -11.25 -25.71 -16.36
CA ARG A 792 -11.51 -25.34 -14.97
C ARG A 792 -10.73 -26.25 -14.03
N LEU A 793 -10.11 -25.63 -13.03
CA LEU A 793 -9.42 -26.34 -11.94
C LEU A 793 -10.31 -26.34 -10.70
N TRP A 794 -10.59 -27.53 -10.18
CA TRP A 794 -11.34 -27.76 -8.96
C TRP A 794 -10.43 -28.36 -7.90
N LEU A 795 -10.48 -27.85 -6.68
CA LEU A 795 -9.66 -28.29 -5.55
C LEU A 795 -10.58 -28.68 -4.39
N THR A 796 -10.30 -29.77 -3.70
CA THR A 796 -10.96 -30.08 -2.42
C THR A 796 -9.95 -30.13 -1.28
N SER A 797 -10.28 -29.47 -0.17
CA SER A 797 -9.39 -29.43 0.99
C SER A 797 -10.16 -29.19 2.28
N MET A 798 -9.72 -29.83 3.37
CA MET A 798 -10.02 -29.34 4.71
C MET A 798 -9.16 -28.10 5.01
N PRO A 799 -9.57 -27.23 5.96
CA PRO A 799 -8.75 -26.11 6.40
C PRO A 799 -7.35 -26.55 6.83
N ASN A 800 -6.33 -25.97 6.21
CA ASN A 800 -4.92 -26.23 6.51
C ASN A 800 -4.09 -24.94 6.36
N PRO A 801 -3.35 -24.50 7.38
CA PRO A 801 -2.49 -23.32 7.31
C PRO A 801 -1.43 -23.35 6.20
N SER A 802 -1.01 -24.55 5.77
CA SER A 802 0.00 -24.74 4.71
C SER A 802 -0.57 -24.59 3.29
N PHE A 803 -1.87 -24.35 3.15
CA PHE A 803 -2.48 -24.15 1.84
C PHE A 803 -2.06 -22.79 1.25
N PRO A 804 -1.67 -22.71 -0.03
CA PRO A 804 -1.14 -21.49 -0.62
C PRO A 804 -2.13 -20.33 -0.58
N VAL A 805 -1.70 -19.25 0.05
CA VAL A 805 -2.43 -17.98 0.18
C VAL A 805 -2.87 -17.47 -1.19
N ILE A 806 -2.01 -17.57 -2.20
CA ILE A 806 -2.26 -17.01 -3.54
C ILE A 806 -3.42 -17.73 -4.23
N ILE A 807 -3.49 -19.05 -4.09
CA ILE A 807 -4.59 -19.86 -4.64
C ILE A 807 -5.90 -19.52 -3.91
N LEU A 808 -5.85 -19.30 -2.60
CA LEU A 808 -7.03 -18.84 -1.86
C LEU A 808 -7.43 -17.46 -2.35
N GLN A 809 -6.57 -16.44 -2.29
CA GLN A 809 -6.90 -15.08 -2.67
C GLN A 809 -7.51 -14.93 -4.08
N ASN A 810 -7.06 -15.74 -5.05
CA ASN A 810 -7.56 -15.73 -6.43
C ASN A 810 -8.69 -16.74 -6.71
N GLY A 811 -8.88 -17.72 -5.83
CA GLY A 811 -9.85 -18.79 -6.00
C GLY A 811 -11.24 -18.45 -5.46
N ILE A 812 -12.26 -19.08 -6.06
CA ILE A 812 -13.64 -19.04 -5.55
C ILE A 812 -13.78 -20.17 -4.55
N LYS A 813 -14.03 -19.83 -3.28
CA LYS A 813 -14.18 -20.80 -2.21
C LYS A 813 -15.65 -21.07 -1.98
N MET A 814 -15.95 -22.32 -1.69
CA MET A 814 -17.29 -22.75 -1.33
C MET A 814 -17.22 -23.81 -0.25
N THR A 815 -18.02 -23.66 0.78
CA THR A 815 -18.15 -24.65 1.84
C THR A 815 -19.31 -25.59 1.54
N ASN A 816 -19.04 -26.91 1.52
CA ASN A 816 -20.09 -27.92 1.48
C ASN A 816 -20.23 -28.56 2.86
N GLU A 817 -21.23 -28.14 3.62
CA GLU A 817 -21.54 -28.66 4.94
C GLU A 817 -22.99 -29.14 5.02
N PRO A 818 -23.31 -30.15 5.83
CA PRO A 818 -24.68 -30.40 6.22
C PRO A 818 -25.27 -29.15 6.89
N PRO A 819 -26.45 -28.68 6.46
CA PRO A 819 -27.03 -27.48 7.03
C PRO A 819 -27.33 -27.70 8.51
N LYS A 820 -26.99 -26.72 9.35
CA LYS A 820 -27.24 -26.78 10.80
C LYS A 820 -28.73 -26.67 11.08
N GLY A 821 -29.23 -27.53 11.96
CA GLY A 821 -30.61 -27.55 12.39
C GLY A 821 -31.42 -28.67 11.73
N LEU A 822 -32.20 -29.34 12.57
CA LEU A 822 -32.97 -30.53 12.18
C LEU A 822 -33.91 -30.26 10.99
N ARG A 823 -34.51 -29.06 10.90
CA ARG A 823 -35.39 -28.65 9.78
C ARG A 823 -34.67 -28.68 8.43
N ALA A 824 -33.51 -28.01 8.35
CA ALA A 824 -32.77 -27.89 7.11
C ALA A 824 -32.12 -29.21 6.69
N ASN A 825 -31.65 -29.99 7.67
CA ASN A 825 -31.08 -31.31 7.43
C ASN A 825 -32.13 -32.29 6.90
N LEU A 826 -33.30 -32.35 7.54
CA LEU A 826 -34.42 -33.18 7.09
C LEU A 826 -34.92 -32.80 5.69
N ALA A 827 -35.09 -31.49 5.43
CA ALA A 827 -35.43 -30.98 4.11
C ALA A 827 -34.43 -31.43 3.03
N ARG A 828 -33.12 -31.33 3.31
CA ARG A 828 -32.07 -31.79 2.40
C ARG A 828 -32.15 -33.30 2.14
N SER A 829 -32.30 -34.10 3.19
CA SER A 829 -32.41 -35.57 3.08
C SER A 829 -33.64 -36.02 2.29
N ILE A 830 -34.75 -35.28 2.34
CA ILE A 830 -35.93 -35.58 1.54
C ILE A 830 -35.72 -35.12 0.09
N MET A 831 -35.12 -33.93 -0.12
CA MET A 831 -34.84 -33.38 -1.45
C MET A 831 -33.85 -34.20 -2.28
N SER A 832 -33.01 -35.03 -1.66
CA SER A 832 -32.09 -35.90 -2.40
C SER A 832 -32.78 -37.05 -3.14
N TYR A 833 -34.05 -37.36 -2.83
CA TYR A 833 -34.80 -38.43 -3.48
C TYR A 833 -35.86 -37.85 -4.42
N PRO A 834 -35.93 -38.29 -5.69
CA PRO A 834 -36.97 -37.86 -6.61
C PRO A 834 -38.33 -38.45 -6.19
N ASN A 835 -39.44 -37.75 -6.49
CA ASN A 835 -40.80 -38.24 -6.21
C ASN A 835 -41.05 -39.66 -6.73
N ASP A 836 -40.54 -39.97 -7.93
CA ASP A 836 -40.65 -41.29 -8.55
C ASP A 836 -40.07 -42.42 -7.67
N PHE A 837 -39.13 -42.13 -6.78
CA PHE A 837 -38.57 -43.12 -5.87
C PHE A 837 -39.57 -43.54 -4.78
N LEU A 838 -40.40 -42.62 -4.29
CA LEU A 838 -41.39 -42.86 -3.25
C LEU A 838 -42.56 -43.74 -3.74
N GLU A 839 -42.84 -43.71 -5.04
CA GLU A 839 -43.94 -44.47 -5.68
C GLU A 839 -43.53 -45.88 -6.15
N LYS A 840 -42.23 -46.22 -6.13
CA LYS A 840 -41.72 -47.49 -6.68
C LYS A 840 -41.98 -48.73 -5.81
N CYS A 841 -42.35 -48.57 -4.54
CA CYS A 841 -42.54 -49.69 -3.61
C CYS A 841 -43.95 -50.29 -3.72
N LYS A 842 -44.09 -51.63 -3.60
CA LYS A 842 -45.39 -52.31 -3.60
C LYS A 842 -46.31 -51.85 -2.46
N LYS A 843 -45.70 -51.42 -1.35
CA LYS A 843 -46.35 -50.92 -0.12
C LYS A 843 -46.03 -49.44 0.07
N ALA A 844 -46.48 -48.62 -0.89
CA ALA A 844 -46.20 -47.19 -0.92
C ALA A 844 -46.60 -46.42 0.37
N PRO A 845 -47.77 -46.65 1.02
CA PRO A 845 -48.14 -45.87 2.20
C PRO A 845 -47.27 -46.18 3.43
N GLU A 846 -46.94 -47.45 3.65
CA GLU A 846 -46.04 -47.86 4.75
C GLU A 846 -44.60 -47.40 4.49
N PHE A 847 -44.14 -47.50 3.23
CA PHE A 847 -42.82 -47.01 2.84
C PHE A 847 -42.69 -45.50 3.01
N LYS A 848 -43.69 -44.70 2.61
CA LYS A 848 -43.70 -43.24 2.76
C LYS A 848 -43.57 -42.82 4.24
N LYS A 849 -44.30 -43.48 5.15
CA LYS A 849 -44.19 -43.21 6.60
C LYS A 849 -42.83 -43.61 7.18
N LEU A 850 -42.34 -44.81 6.84
CA LEU A 850 -41.02 -45.27 7.30
C LEU A 850 -39.88 -44.46 6.70
N PHE A 851 -40.00 -44.01 5.45
CA PHE A 851 -39.04 -43.13 4.78
C PHE A 851 -38.90 -41.81 5.55
N PHE A 852 -40.01 -41.13 5.86
CA PHE A 852 -39.99 -39.91 6.65
C PHE A 852 -39.38 -40.14 8.04
N SER A 853 -39.77 -41.24 8.71
CA SER A 853 -39.22 -41.63 10.02
C SER A 853 -37.70 -41.86 9.98
N MET A 854 -37.19 -42.54 8.95
CA MET A 854 -35.76 -42.80 8.77
C MET A 854 -34.97 -41.54 8.40
N CYS A 855 -35.54 -40.65 7.58
CA CYS A 855 -34.96 -39.34 7.31
C CYS A 855 -34.90 -38.47 8.58
N PHE A 856 -35.95 -38.50 9.40
CA PHE A 856 -35.96 -37.82 10.70
C PHE A 856 -34.89 -38.39 11.62
N PHE A 857 -34.83 -39.71 11.78
CA PHE A 857 -33.81 -40.38 12.59
C PHE A 857 -32.40 -39.98 12.18
N HIS A 858 -32.11 -40.00 10.86
CA HIS A 858 -30.82 -39.59 10.32
C HIS A 858 -30.47 -38.13 10.67
N ALA A 859 -31.42 -37.22 10.48
CA ALA A 859 -31.24 -35.81 10.83
C ALA A 859 -31.02 -35.62 12.35
N LEU A 860 -31.75 -36.38 13.18
CA LEU A 860 -31.64 -36.34 14.64
C LEU A 860 -30.27 -36.79 15.13
N ILE A 861 -29.76 -37.95 14.67
CA ILE A 861 -28.47 -38.47 15.14
C ILE A 861 -27.30 -37.59 14.70
N GLN A 862 -27.41 -36.93 13.54
CA GLN A 862 -26.44 -35.96 13.06
C GLN A 862 -26.43 -34.70 13.94
N GLU A 863 -27.61 -34.14 14.23
CA GLU A 863 -27.73 -32.94 15.07
C GLU A 863 -27.40 -33.21 16.54
N ARG A 864 -27.60 -34.44 17.04
CA ARG A 864 -27.20 -34.83 18.41
C ARG A 864 -25.71 -34.61 18.68
N ARG A 865 -24.86 -34.59 17.64
CA ARG A 865 -23.42 -34.28 17.76
C ARG A 865 -23.17 -32.88 18.33
N LYS A 866 -24.10 -31.93 18.13
CA LYS A 866 -24.01 -30.55 18.63
C LYS A 866 -23.90 -30.50 20.17
N PHE A 867 -24.47 -31.47 20.87
CA PHE A 867 -24.47 -31.52 22.34
C PHE A 867 -23.19 -32.11 22.94
N GLY A 868 -22.18 -32.43 22.13
CA GLY A 868 -20.92 -33.02 22.58
C GLY A 868 -21.17 -34.32 23.37
N PRO A 869 -20.48 -34.52 24.52
CA PRO A 869 -20.63 -35.73 25.35
C PRO A 869 -22.05 -36.01 25.86
N LEU A 870 -22.94 -35.01 25.94
CA LEU A 870 -24.35 -35.22 26.30
C LEU A 870 -25.15 -35.87 25.15
N GLY A 871 -24.70 -35.66 23.92
CA GLY A 871 -25.25 -36.27 22.72
C GLY A 871 -24.62 -37.63 22.44
N TRP A 872 -23.30 -37.63 22.25
CA TRP A 872 -22.44 -38.79 21.95
C TRP A 872 -21.10 -38.64 22.68
N ASN A 873 -20.58 -39.73 23.28
CA ASN A 873 -19.25 -39.70 23.90
C ASN A 873 -18.16 -39.41 22.85
N ILE A 874 -18.29 -40.00 21.67
CA ILE A 874 -17.40 -39.78 20.51
C ILE A 874 -18.20 -39.17 19.36
N PRO A 875 -17.73 -38.09 18.71
CA PRO A 875 -18.47 -37.41 17.65
C PRO A 875 -18.44 -38.20 16.33
N TYR A 876 -19.31 -39.21 16.19
CA TYR A 876 -19.40 -40.05 14.99
C TYR A 876 -19.91 -39.29 13.76
N GLU A 877 -19.38 -39.65 12.58
CA GLU A 877 -19.79 -39.07 11.30
C GLU A 877 -20.75 -39.99 10.56
N TYR A 878 -22.02 -39.60 10.50
CA TYR A 878 -23.07 -40.27 9.74
C TYR A 878 -23.24 -39.58 8.37
N THR A 879 -23.22 -40.36 7.29
CA THR A 879 -23.22 -39.88 5.90
C THR A 879 -24.56 -40.12 5.21
N SER A 880 -24.85 -39.37 4.14
CA SER A 880 -26.03 -39.60 3.30
C SER A 880 -26.04 -41.00 2.67
N GLY A 881 -24.86 -41.60 2.46
CA GLY A 881 -24.71 -42.99 2.03
C GLY A 881 -25.31 -43.99 3.03
N ASP A 882 -25.14 -43.76 4.33
CA ASP A 882 -25.71 -44.63 5.37
C ASP A 882 -27.25 -44.58 5.37
N LEU A 883 -27.84 -43.38 5.18
CA LEU A 883 -29.28 -43.20 5.01
C LEU A 883 -29.77 -43.90 3.73
N SER A 884 -29.06 -43.73 2.61
CA SER A 884 -29.40 -44.34 1.33
C SER A 884 -29.44 -45.87 1.40
N CYS A 885 -28.42 -46.48 2.01
CA CYS A 885 -28.39 -47.91 2.27
C CYS A 885 -29.60 -48.37 3.11
N CYS A 886 -29.93 -47.64 4.18
CA CYS A 886 -31.06 -47.98 5.04
C CYS A 886 -32.40 -47.85 4.31
N VAL A 887 -32.62 -46.77 3.55
CA VAL A 887 -33.87 -46.51 2.82
C VAL A 887 -34.07 -47.52 1.68
N VAL A 888 -33.03 -47.81 0.89
CA VAL A 888 -33.09 -48.80 -0.19
C VAL A 888 -33.34 -50.19 0.38
N GLN A 889 -32.69 -50.55 1.48
CA GLN A 889 -32.95 -51.83 2.13
C GLN A 889 -34.36 -51.91 2.72
N CYS A 890 -34.87 -50.83 3.33
CA CYS A 890 -36.26 -50.77 3.76
C CYS A 890 -37.23 -51.07 2.60
N GLN A 891 -37.02 -50.43 1.44
CA GLN A 891 -37.81 -50.71 0.24
C GLN A 891 -37.70 -52.18 -0.18
N MET A 892 -36.49 -52.72 -0.29
CA MET A 892 -36.26 -54.12 -0.69
C MET A 892 -36.96 -55.12 0.24
N PHE A 893 -36.94 -54.87 1.55
CA PHE A 893 -37.56 -55.76 2.53
C PHE A 893 -39.08 -55.64 2.58
N LEU A 894 -39.63 -54.42 2.39
CA LEU A 894 -41.07 -54.21 2.25
C LEU A 894 -41.63 -54.89 0.99
N ASP A 895 -40.86 -54.96 -0.10
CA ASP A 895 -41.26 -55.63 -1.34
C ASP A 895 -41.15 -57.16 -1.28
N LYS A 896 -40.34 -57.69 -0.34
CA LYS A 896 -40.03 -59.11 -0.17
C LYS A 896 -40.93 -59.82 0.85
N TYR A 897 -41.33 -59.14 1.91
CA TYR A 897 -42.12 -59.73 3.02
C TYR A 897 -43.56 -59.19 3.05
N ASP A 898 -44.52 -60.04 3.43
CA ASP A 898 -45.94 -59.68 3.53
C ASP A 898 -46.24 -58.82 4.77
N GLU A 899 -45.48 -58.98 5.85
CA GLU A 899 -45.51 -58.11 7.03
C GLU A 899 -44.26 -57.23 7.09
N VAL A 900 -44.35 -56.07 7.76
CA VAL A 900 -43.21 -55.16 7.92
C VAL A 900 -42.19 -55.77 8.90
N PRO A 901 -40.96 -56.10 8.47
CA PRO A 901 -39.99 -56.81 9.30
C PRO A 901 -39.19 -55.84 10.20
N TYR A 902 -39.85 -55.23 11.20
CA TYR A 902 -39.26 -54.22 12.09
C TYR A 902 -37.95 -54.66 12.75
N LYS A 903 -37.88 -55.91 13.23
CA LYS A 903 -36.68 -56.45 13.88
C LYS A 903 -35.49 -56.48 12.91
N VAL A 904 -35.72 -56.85 11.65
CA VAL A 904 -34.66 -56.93 10.63
C VAL A 904 -34.20 -55.53 10.25
N ILE A 905 -35.15 -54.61 10.03
CA ILE A 905 -34.83 -53.21 9.69
C ILE A 905 -34.03 -52.56 10.83
N LYS A 906 -34.45 -52.75 12.09
CA LYS A 906 -33.75 -52.24 13.28
C LYS A 906 -32.33 -52.79 13.41
N GLU A 907 -32.12 -54.10 13.25
CA GLU A 907 -30.80 -54.71 13.35
C GLU A 907 -29.86 -54.24 12.23
N LEU A 908 -30.35 -54.18 10.98
CA LEU A 908 -29.55 -53.73 9.86
C LEU A 908 -29.19 -52.25 9.97
N SER A 909 -30.17 -51.39 10.22
CA SER A 909 -29.93 -49.95 10.37
C SER A 909 -29.09 -49.64 11.60
N GLY A 910 -29.42 -50.21 12.76
CA GLY A 910 -28.82 -49.86 14.04
C GLY A 910 -27.49 -50.54 14.33
N ASN A 911 -27.32 -51.85 14.05
CA ASN A 911 -26.10 -52.59 14.42
C ASN A 911 -25.09 -52.67 13.27
N ILE A 912 -25.55 -52.68 12.02
CA ILE A 912 -24.67 -52.86 10.85
C ILE A 912 -24.30 -51.52 10.21
N HIS A 913 -25.29 -50.75 9.73
CA HIS A 913 -25.01 -49.50 9.02
C HIS A 913 -24.53 -48.39 9.95
N TYR A 914 -25.40 -47.92 10.84
CA TYR A 914 -25.03 -46.85 11.78
C TYR A 914 -24.13 -47.39 12.90
N GLY A 915 -24.43 -48.58 13.44
CA GLY A 915 -23.66 -49.22 14.50
C GLY A 915 -22.26 -49.64 14.08
N GLY A 916 -22.02 -49.92 12.80
CA GLY A 916 -20.69 -50.20 12.27
C GLY A 916 -19.72 -49.00 12.39
N ARG A 917 -20.25 -47.78 12.56
CA ARG A 917 -19.45 -46.57 12.81
C ARG A 917 -19.23 -46.28 14.29
N VAL A 918 -20.04 -46.86 15.17
CA VAL A 918 -20.01 -46.60 16.60
C VAL A 918 -19.03 -47.54 17.29
N THR A 919 -18.03 -46.97 17.94
CA THR A 919 -16.95 -47.71 18.61
C THR A 919 -17.19 -47.91 20.10
N ASP A 920 -17.99 -47.05 20.75
CA ASP A 920 -18.29 -47.10 22.18
C ASP A 920 -19.59 -47.86 22.45
N ASP A 921 -19.57 -48.78 23.42
CA ASP A 921 -20.71 -49.63 23.73
C ASP A 921 -21.90 -48.85 24.33
N TRP A 922 -21.62 -47.78 25.09
CA TRP A 922 -22.67 -46.92 25.66
C TRP A 922 -23.34 -46.06 24.60
N ASP A 923 -22.57 -45.51 23.66
CA ASP A 923 -23.11 -44.83 22.49
C ASP A 923 -23.92 -45.80 21.62
N ARG A 924 -23.47 -47.05 21.44
CA ARG A 924 -24.23 -48.07 20.68
C ARG A 924 -25.58 -48.38 21.33
N ARG A 925 -25.61 -48.48 22.66
CA ARG A 925 -26.87 -48.63 23.42
C ARG A 925 -27.79 -47.42 23.20
N THR A 926 -27.24 -46.20 23.22
CA THR A 926 -28.00 -44.97 23.00
C THR A 926 -28.58 -44.91 21.59
N LEU A 927 -27.78 -45.21 20.56
CA LEU A 927 -28.22 -45.29 19.16
C LEU A 927 -29.41 -46.25 18.99
N MET A 928 -29.31 -47.44 19.58
CA MET A 928 -30.39 -48.43 19.51
C MET A 928 -31.66 -47.98 20.25
N THR A 929 -31.50 -47.33 21.40
CA THR A 929 -32.64 -46.81 22.17
C THR A 929 -33.36 -45.71 21.39
N ILE A 930 -32.63 -44.86 20.67
CA ILE A 930 -33.23 -43.83 19.81
C ILE A 930 -33.95 -44.49 18.62
N LEU A 931 -33.30 -45.44 17.94
CA LEU A 931 -33.87 -46.12 16.77
C LEU A 931 -35.20 -46.81 17.08
N ASP A 932 -35.39 -47.27 18.32
CA ASP A 932 -36.63 -47.91 18.78
C ASP A 932 -37.86 -47.01 18.69
N GLY A 933 -37.68 -45.69 18.83
CA GLY A 933 -38.76 -44.73 18.65
C GLY A 933 -39.14 -44.48 17.18
N PHE A 934 -38.25 -44.78 16.23
CA PHE A 934 -38.41 -44.48 14.80
C PHE A 934 -38.75 -45.71 13.93
N VAL A 935 -38.40 -46.91 14.40
CA VAL A 935 -38.70 -48.18 13.73
C VAL A 935 -39.52 -49.08 14.66
N CYS A 936 -40.80 -48.71 14.83
CA CYS A 936 -41.75 -49.49 15.62
C CYS A 936 -43.14 -49.53 14.94
N PRO A 937 -44.02 -50.48 15.33
CA PRO A 937 -45.37 -50.56 14.79
C PRO A 937 -46.21 -49.30 14.98
N ASP A 938 -45.92 -48.49 16.00
CA ASP A 938 -46.68 -47.28 16.32
C ASP A 938 -46.46 -46.14 15.31
N VAL A 939 -45.34 -46.12 14.59
CA VAL A 939 -45.05 -45.12 13.54
C VAL A 939 -46.04 -45.19 12.37
N LEU A 940 -46.66 -46.35 12.14
CA LEU A 940 -47.68 -46.49 11.10
C LEU A 940 -49.05 -45.93 11.52
N LYS A 941 -49.28 -45.70 12.82
CA LYS A 941 -50.51 -45.09 13.33
C LYS A 941 -50.55 -43.60 13.00
N GLU A 942 -51.75 -43.05 12.83
CA GLU A 942 -51.93 -41.61 12.62
C GLU A 942 -51.75 -40.85 13.94
N GLY A 943 -51.04 -39.72 13.89
CA GLY A 943 -50.80 -38.88 15.06
C GLY A 943 -49.75 -39.41 16.05
N TYR A 944 -48.90 -40.36 15.64
CA TYR A 944 -47.77 -40.78 16.46
C TYR A 944 -46.77 -39.64 16.61
N ALA A 945 -46.48 -39.24 17.84
CA ALA A 945 -45.52 -38.20 18.15
C ALA A 945 -44.15 -38.81 18.46
N PHE A 946 -43.10 -38.29 17.80
CA PHE A 946 -41.70 -38.63 18.08
C PHE A 946 -41.16 -37.92 19.33
N SER A 947 -41.91 -36.96 19.89
CA SER A 947 -41.51 -36.11 21.03
C SER A 947 -42.62 -36.02 22.07
N SER A 948 -42.24 -35.67 23.31
CA SER A 948 -43.16 -35.47 24.44
C SER A 948 -44.19 -34.36 24.25
N SER A 949 -43.87 -33.30 23.49
CA SER A 949 -44.79 -32.18 23.25
C SER A 949 -45.88 -32.46 22.22
N GLY A 950 -45.72 -33.49 21.38
CA GLY A 950 -46.64 -33.77 20.28
C GLY A 950 -46.45 -32.86 19.05
N ASN A 951 -45.51 -31.91 19.08
CA ASN A 951 -45.26 -30.99 17.96
C ASN A 951 -44.59 -31.66 16.76
N TYR A 952 -43.83 -32.73 17.00
CA TYR A 952 -43.10 -33.48 15.98
C TYR A 952 -43.70 -34.89 15.86
N GLY A 953 -44.48 -35.14 14.81
CA GLY A 953 -45.16 -36.42 14.61
C GLY A 953 -45.20 -36.92 13.17
N THR A 954 -45.83 -38.08 13.00
CA THR A 954 -46.05 -38.73 11.69
C THR A 954 -47.12 -37.97 10.90
N ILE A 955 -46.89 -37.84 9.59
CA ILE A 955 -47.85 -37.23 8.67
C ILE A 955 -48.52 -38.29 7.79
N ALA A 956 -49.66 -37.93 7.20
CA ALA A 956 -50.31 -38.77 6.20
C ALA A 956 -49.37 -38.99 4.99
N PRO A 957 -49.41 -40.17 4.33
CA PRO A 957 -48.57 -40.44 3.17
C PRO A 957 -48.82 -39.38 2.09
N THR A 958 -47.79 -38.58 1.80
CA THR A 958 -47.85 -37.46 0.86
C THR A 958 -46.66 -37.46 -0.10
N ASP A 959 -46.65 -36.52 -1.02
CA ASP A 959 -45.54 -36.28 -1.95
C ASP A 959 -44.49 -35.38 -1.30
N GLN A 960 -43.34 -35.25 -1.95
CA GLN A 960 -42.22 -34.44 -1.45
C GLN A 960 -42.62 -33.01 -1.03
N LYS A 961 -43.55 -32.37 -1.75
CA LYS A 961 -44.05 -31.02 -1.40
C LYS A 961 -44.79 -31.00 -0.06
N GLY A 962 -45.61 -32.00 0.23
CA GLY A 962 -46.34 -32.08 1.49
C GLY A 962 -45.41 -32.30 2.68
N TYR A 963 -44.33 -33.07 2.52
CA TYR A 963 -43.29 -33.16 3.55
C TYR A 963 -42.62 -31.80 3.81
N MET A 964 -42.30 -31.03 2.76
CA MET A 964 -41.64 -29.73 2.88
C MET A 964 -42.52 -28.69 3.58
N GLU A 965 -43.81 -28.59 3.22
CA GLU A 965 -44.76 -27.68 3.89
C GLU A 965 -44.89 -27.98 5.39
N TYR A 966 -44.90 -29.26 5.76
CA TYR A 966 -44.92 -29.67 7.17
C TYR A 966 -43.63 -29.28 7.90
N ILE A 967 -42.47 -29.50 7.28
CA ILE A 967 -41.17 -29.12 7.85
C ILE A 967 -41.06 -27.60 8.02
N GLU A 968 -41.62 -26.81 7.09
CA GLU A 968 -41.63 -25.36 7.17
C GLU A 968 -42.48 -24.80 8.32
N SER A 969 -43.51 -25.55 8.75
CA SER A 969 -44.35 -25.18 9.90
C SER A 969 -43.62 -25.24 11.25
N TRP A 970 -42.46 -25.90 11.32
CA TRP A 970 -41.70 -26.04 12.56
C TRP A 970 -40.99 -24.74 12.96
N PRO A 971 -40.80 -24.49 14.27
CA PRO A 971 -40.03 -23.35 14.75
C PRO A 971 -38.58 -23.40 14.24
N LEU A 972 -37.98 -22.23 14.03
CA LEU A 972 -36.60 -22.10 13.55
C LEU A 972 -35.60 -22.72 14.54
N ASN A 973 -35.82 -22.51 15.84
CA ASN A 973 -35.06 -23.13 16.92
C ASN A 973 -35.89 -24.28 17.50
N ILE A 974 -35.38 -25.50 17.32
CA ILE A 974 -36.06 -26.73 17.75
C ILE A 974 -35.71 -27.02 19.20
N GLN A 975 -36.70 -27.42 19.99
CA GLN A 975 -36.51 -27.70 21.40
C GLN A 975 -35.72 -29.00 21.63
N PRO A 976 -34.97 -29.11 22.74
CA PRO A 976 -34.08 -30.26 23.02
C PRO A 976 -34.83 -31.58 23.16
N GLU A 977 -36.11 -31.53 23.54
CA GLU A 977 -36.99 -32.69 23.59
C GLU A 977 -37.09 -33.46 22.26
N ALA A 978 -36.95 -32.77 21.11
CA ALA A 978 -36.96 -33.42 19.80
C ALA A 978 -35.76 -34.37 19.61
N PHE A 979 -34.69 -34.20 20.39
CA PHE A 979 -33.50 -35.05 20.38
C PHE A 979 -33.49 -36.09 21.52
N GLY A 980 -34.57 -36.15 22.33
CA GLY A 980 -34.63 -36.96 23.54
C GLY A 980 -33.71 -36.46 24.66
N LEU A 981 -33.46 -35.14 24.72
CA LEU A 981 -32.60 -34.50 25.72
C LEU A 981 -33.39 -33.53 26.60
N HIS A 982 -32.90 -33.29 27.81
CA HIS A 982 -33.45 -32.29 28.74
C HIS A 982 -33.00 -30.86 28.33
N ASP A 983 -33.82 -29.84 28.63
CA ASP A 983 -33.57 -28.44 28.23
C ASP A 983 -32.18 -27.90 28.66
N ASN A 984 -31.69 -28.32 29.83
CA ASN A 984 -30.34 -28.00 30.33
C ASN A 984 -29.19 -28.38 29.36
N ALA A 985 -29.39 -29.39 28.51
CA ALA A 985 -28.38 -29.78 27.51
C ALA A 985 -28.18 -28.67 26.48
N ASP A 986 -29.26 -27.98 26.09
CA ASP A 986 -29.20 -26.86 25.15
C ASP A 986 -28.60 -25.62 25.79
N ILE A 987 -28.88 -25.35 27.08
CA ILE A 987 -28.21 -24.25 27.81
C ILE A 987 -26.69 -24.44 27.77
N THR A 988 -26.19 -25.65 28.05
CA THR A 988 -24.75 -25.94 28.03
C THR A 988 -24.16 -25.80 26.63
N CYS A 989 -24.85 -26.34 25.63
CA CYS A 989 -24.45 -26.27 24.23
C CYS A 989 -24.42 -24.83 23.71
N ALA A 990 -25.52 -24.09 23.86
CA ALA A 990 -25.65 -22.70 23.43
C ALA A 990 -24.68 -21.77 24.16
N ARG A 991 -24.39 -22.02 25.45
CA ARG A 991 -23.37 -21.27 26.19
C ARG A 991 -21.97 -21.49 25.60
N ASN A 992 -21.61 -22.73 25.29
CA ASN A 992 -20.31 -23.04 24.68
C ASN A 992 -20.20 -22.41 23.29
N GLU A 993 -21.24 -22.53 22.46
CA GLU A 993 -21.31 -21.90 21.13
C GLU A 993 -21.17 -20.38 21.21
N THR A 994 -21.83 -19.75 22.19
CA THR A 994 -21.73 -18.31 22.43
C THR A 994 -20.29 -17.90 22.71
N PHE A 995 -19.61 -18.55 23.65
CA PHE A 995 -18.24 -18.19 24.01
C PHE A 995 -17.23 -18.51 22.90
N GLU A 996 -17.41 -19.60 22.15
CA GLU A 996 -16.59 -19.88 20.95
C GLU A 996 -16.75 -18.78 19.89
N THR A 997 -18.00 -18.35 19.63
CA THR A 997 -18.30 -17.27 18.70
C THR A 997 -17.67 -15.95 19.14
N LEU A 998 -17.81 -15.59 20.41
CA LEU A 998 -17.23 -14.35 20.95
C LEU A 998 -15.70 -14.38 20.93
N ALA A 999 -15.09 -15.52 21.24
CA ALA A 999 -13.63 -15.68 21.12
C ALA A 999 -13.17 -15.49 19.67
N ALA A 1000 -13.91 -16.05 18.71
CA ALA A 1000 -13.64 -15.82 17.28
C ALA A 1000 -13.78 -14.34 16.89
N ILE A 1001 -14.79 -13.63 17.41
CA ILE A 1001 -14.97 -12.19 17.16
C ILE A 1001 -13.81 -11.37 17.73
N VAL A 1002 -13.28 -11.74 18.90
CA VAL A 1002 -12.11 -11.07 19.50
C VAL A 1002 -10.88 -11.19 18.59
N LEU A 1003 -10.68 -12.34 17.93
CA LEU A 1003 -9.58 -12.51 16.95
C LEU A 1003 -9.71 -11.57 15.73
N LEU A 1004 -10.93 -11.14 15.39
CA LEU A 1004 -11.20 -10.23 14.27
C LEU A 1004 -10.95 -8.74 14.62
N GLN A 1005 -10.84 -8.37 15.90
CA GLN A 1005 -10.61 -6.98 16.29
C GLN A 1005 -9.15 -6.54 16.12
N GLY A 1006 -8.20 -7.49 16.01
CA GLY A 1006 -6.76 -7.22 15.87
C GLY A 1006 -6.14 -6.60 17.13
N GLU A 1007 -4.80 -6.58 17.21
CA GLU A 1007 -4.06 -6.03 18.36
C GLU A 1007 -4.09 -4.48 18.45
N ALA A 1008 -4.66 -3.80 17.45
CA ALA A 1008 -4.61 -2.35 17.29
C ALA A 1008 -5.66 -1.57 18.11
N THR A 1009 -6.44 -2.22 18.97
CA THR A 1009 -7.39 -1.52 19.83
C THR A 1009 -6.62 -0.65 20.84
N LYS A 1010 -6.92 0.66 20.85
CA LYS A 1010 -6.31 1.63 21.77
C LYS A 1010 -6.38 1.09 23.20
N LYS A 1011 -5.21 0.84 23.81
CA LYS A 1011 -5.12 0.55 25.25
C LYS A 1011 -5.75 1.73 25.99
N SER A 1012 -6.78 1.46 26.80
CA SER A 1012 -7.30 2.44 27.74
C SER A 1012 -6.18 2.86 28.69
N ALA A 1013 -6.01 4.17 28.88
CA ALA A 1013 -5.04 4.72 29.81
C ALA A 1013 -5.37 4.23 31.24
N GLY A 1014 -4.64 3.23 31.73
CA GLY A 1014 -4.86 2.60 33.04
C GLY A 1014 -4.94 1.07 33.04
N ALA A 1015 -5.01 0.42 31.87
CA ALA A 1015 -4.94 -1.03 31.79
C ALA A 1015 -3.50 -1.53 32.03
N LYS A 1016 -3.32 -2.44 33.00
CA LYS A 1016 -2.04 -3.14 33.24
C LYS A 1016 -1.53 -3.78 31.95
N SER A 1017 -0.23 -3.76 31.73
CA SER A 1017 0.34 -4.42 30.56
C SER A 1017 0.10 -5.94 30.63
N PRO A 1018 -0.06 -6.64 29.49
CA PRO A 1018 -0.12 -8.12 29.46
C PRO A 1018 0.97 -8.77 30.31
N ASP A 1019 2.16 -8.21 30.24
CA ASP A 1019 3.35 -8.61 30.98
C ASP A 1019 3.19 -8.45 32.51
N GLU A 1020 2.64 -7.32 32.96
CA GLU A 1020 2.31 -7.11 34.37
C GLU A 1020 1.22 -8.06 34.86
N ILE A 1021 0.18 -8.30 34.06
CA ILE A 1021 -0.93 -9.20 34.42
C ILE A 1021 -0.43 -10.62 34.61
N VAL A 1022 0.36 -11.14 33.65
CA VAL A 1022 0.88 -12.51 33.73
C VAL A 1022 1.88 -12.65 34.87
N SER A 1023 2.72 -11.64 35.12
CA SER A 1023 3.67 -11.65 36.25
C SER A 1023 2.94 -11.66 37.60
N ASP A 1024 1.94 -10.80 37.78
CA ASP A 1024 1.11 -10.75 38.99
C ASP A 1024 0.36 -12.07 39.20
N LEU A 1025 -0.22 -12.63 38.13
CA LEU A 1025 -0.93 -13.91 38.18
C LEU A 1025 0.01 -15.06 38.54
N ALA A 1026 1.20 -15.10 37.96
CA ALA A 1026 2.19 -16.13 38.25
C ALA A 1026 2.61 -16.12 39.73
N VAL A 1027 2.88 -14.93 40.28
CA VAL A 1027 3.21 -14.76 41.70
C VAL A 1027 2.03 -15.17 42.59
N ALA A 1028 0.80 -14.77 42.24
CA ALA A 1028 -0.40 -15.11 43.00
C ALA A 1028 -0.68 -16.63 43.02
N ILE A 1029 -0.48 -17.33 41.90
CA ILE A 1029 -0.63 -18.78 41.83
C ILE A 1029 0.48 -19.47 42.64
N LEU A 1030 1.73 -19.01 42.52
CA LEU A 1030 2.87 -19.57 43.26
C LEU A 1030 2.70 -19.48 44.78
N GLN A 1031 2.06 -18.42 45.28
CA GLN A 1031 1.70 -18.27 46.70
C GLN A 1031 0.58 -19.22 47.14
N LYS A 1032 -0.38 -19.54 46.26
CA LYS A 1032 -1.49 -20.45 46.56
C LYS A 1032 -1.08 -21.93 46.51
N VAL A 1033 -0.24 -22.31 45.55
CA VAL A 1033 0.22 -23.69 45.36
C VAL A 1033 1.34 -24.01 46.35
N ARG A 1034 1.08 -24.96 47.26
CA ARG A 1034 2.03 -25.40 48.29
C ARG A 1034 3.27 -26.09 47.70
N PRO A 1035 4.39 -26.17 48.45
CA PRO A 1035 5.56 -26.96 48.04
C PRO A 1035 5.22 -28.46 47.94
N PRO A 1036 6.04 -29.24 47.20
CA PRO A 1036 5.86 -30.69 47.08
C PRO A 1036 5.93 -31.40 48.44
N PHE A 1037 5.18 -32.49 48.57
CA PHE A 1037 5.14 -33.33 49.77
C PHE A 1037 6.48 -34.04 50.04
N ASP A 1038 6.82 -34.23 51.32
CA ASP A 1038 7.98 -35.04 51.72
C ASP A 1038 7.67 -36.54 51.59
N MET A 1039 8.18 -37.15 50.53
CA MET A 1039 7.95 -38.56 50.24
C MET A 1039 8.52 -39.51 51.30
N ALA A 1040 9.61 -39.14 51.99
CA ALA A 1040 10.20 -39.96 53.03
C ALA A 1040 9.29 -40.03 54.26
N ALA A 1041 8.65 -38.90 54.61
CA ALA A 1041 7.65 -38.84 55.67
C ALA A 1041 6.39 -39.66 55.33
N PHE A 1042 5.90 -39.59 54.09
CA PHE A 1042 4.76 -40.39 53.61
C PHE A 1042 5.02 -41.90 53.70
N GLN A 1043 6.18 -42.37 53.24
CA GLN A 1043 6.54 -43.80 53.29
C GLN A 1043 6.71 -44.31 54.73
N LYS A 1044 7.22 -43.46 55.63
CA LYS A 1044 7.35 -43.80 57.05
C LYS A 1044 6.00 -43.91 57.74
N ARG A 1045 5.06 -43.01 57.43
CA ARG A 1045 3.72 -42.96 58.05
C ARG A 1045 2.75 -44.00 57.48
N PHE A 1046 2.83 -44.26 56.18
CA PHE A 1046 1.99 -45.22 55.46
C PHE A 1046 2.86 -46.29 54.77
N PRO A 1047 3.42 -47.25 55.54
CA PRO A 1047 4.24 -48.31 54.95
C PRO A 1047 3.38 -49.29 54.14
N THR A 1048 4.00 -49.91 53.14
CA THR A 1048 3.38 -50.96 52.33
C THR A 1048 3.03 -52.16 53.20
N LYS A 1049 1.73 -52.34 53.51
CA LYS A 1049 1.21 -53.47 54.29
C LYS A 1049 0.32 -54.35 53.42
N TYR A 1050 0.45 -55.67 53.56
CA TYR A 1050 -0.40 -56.62 52.83
C TYR A 1050 -1.88 -56.50 53.24
N GLU A 1051 -2.17 -56.11 54.48
CA GLU A 1051 -3.54 -56.00 55.00
C GLU A 1051 -4.25 -54.69 54.59
N ASP A 1052 -3.51 -53.67 54.14
CA ASP A 1052 -4.07 -52.35 53.84
C ASP A 1052 -3.48 -51.76 52.54
N SER A 1053 -4.14 -52.07 51.43
CA SER A 1053 -3.83 -51.54 50.09
C SER A 1053 -4.05 -50.03 49.98
N MET A 1054 -4.75 -49.36 50.91
CA MET A 1054 -4.96 -47.91 50.81
C MET A 1054 -3.68 -47.11 51.07
N ASN A 1055 -2.76 -47.65 51.87
CA ASN A 1055 -1.48 -47.01 52.17
C ASN A 1055 -0.61 -46.86 50.91
N THR A 1056 -0.65 -47.83 50.00
CA THR A 1056 0.09 -47.74 48.74
C THR A 1056 -0.57 -46.75 47.78
N VAL A 1057 -1.90 -46.65 47.78
CA VAL A 1057 -2.65 -45.70 46.94
C VAL A 1057 -2.28 -44.26 47.32
N VAL A 1058 -2.34 -43.88 48.59
CA VAL A 1058 -2.04 -42.49 49.01
C VAL A 1058 -0.59 -42.09 48.72
N VAL A 1059 0.37 -43.01 48.88
CA VAL A 1059 1.79 -42.75 48.55
C VAL A 1059 1.97 -42.57 47.04
N GLN A 1060 1.35 -43.41 46.20
CA GLN A 1060 1.42 -43.28 44.74
C GLN A 1060 0.75 -42.00 44.23
N GLU A 1061 -0.38 -41.62 44.83
CA GLU A 1061 -1.07 -40.36 44.56
C GLU A 1061 -0.19 -39.16 44.89
N ALA A 1062 0.46 -39.14 46.06
CA ALA A 1062 1.39 -38.09 46.46
C ALA A 1062 2.58 -37.95 45.48
N ILE A 1063 3.15 -39.07 44.98
CA ILE A 1063 4.21 -39.05 43.96
C ILE A 1063 3.73 -38.36 42.68
N ARG A 1064 2.51 -38.66 42.23
CA ARG A 1064 1.94 -38.08 41.00
C ARG A 1064 1.68 -36.59 41.15
N PHE A 1065 1.08 -36.16 42.28
CA PHE A 1065 0.88 -34.74 42.57
C PHE A 1065 2.20 -33.98 42.70
N ASN A 1066 3.23 -34.57 43.30
CA ASN A 1066 4.56 -33.94 43.37
C ASN A 1066 5.18 -33.70 41.98
N LYS A 1067 5.04 -34.64 41.04
CA LYS A 1067 5.50 -34.43 39.66
C LYS A 1067 4.81 -33.23 39.01
N LEU A 1068 3.49 -33.09 39.18
CA LEU A 1068 2.73 -31.95 38.66
C LEU A 1068 3.14 -30.64 39.34
N VAL A 1069 3.17 -30.60 40.68
CA VAL A 1069 3.52 -29.40 41.45
C VAL A 1069 4.91 -28.89 41.10
N ASN A 1070 5.89 -29.79 40.92
CA ASN A 1070 7.24 -29.40 40.51
C ASN A 1070 7.25 -28.70 39.14
N VAL A 1071 6.52 -29.22 38.14
CA VAL A 1071 6.42 -28.60 36.81
C VAL A 1071 5.76 -27.23 36.91
N VAL A 1072 4.62 -27.13 37.61
CA VAL A 1072 3.88 -25.88 37.80
C VAL A 1072 4.77 -24.82 38.46
N ARG A 1073 5.44 -25.15 39.57
CA ARG A 1073 6.30 -24.20 40.29
C ARG A 1073 7.50 -23.74 39.47
N ASN A 1074 8.21 -24.65 38.81
CA ASN A 1074 9.36 -24.32 37.96
C ASN A 1074 8.98 -23.35 36.82
N THR A 1075 7.83 -23.58 36.18
CA THR A 1075 7.33 -22.68 35.12
C THR A 1075 6.90 -21.32 35.66
N LEU A 1076 6.21 -21.27 36.81
CA LEU A 1076 5.79 -20.03 37.46
C LEU A 1076 6.96 -19.16 37.95
N GLU A 1077 8.06 -19.78 38.38
CA GLU A 1077 9.28 -19.07 38.78
C GLU A 1077 10.06 -18.52 37.55
N ALA A 1078 9.97 -19.20 36.40
CA ALA A 1078 10.63 -18.82 35.16
C ALA A 1078 9.99 -17.61 34.43
N ILE A 1079 8.66 -17.48 34.49
CA ILE A 1079 7.91 -16.46 33.71
C ILE A 1079 8.27 -15.01 34.09
N PRO A 1080 8.26 -14.61 35.37
CA PRO A 1080 8.62 -13.24 35.75
C PRO A 1080 10.06 -12.85 35.39
N LEU A 1081 10.96 -13.84 35.28
CA LEU A 1081 12.35 -13.65 34.84
C LEU A 1081 12.43 -13.45 33.32
N ALA A 1082 11.65 -14.22 32.55
CA ALA A 1082 11.58 -14.10 31.09
C ALA A 1082 10.97 -12.75 30.65
N VAL A 1083 9.91 -12.29 31.33
CA VAL A 1083 9.21 -11.03 31.01
C VAL A 1083 10.07 -9.78 31.26
N LYS A 1084 11.00 -9.80 32.22
CA LYS A 1084 11.88 -8.66 32.56
C LYS A 1084 13.00 -8.38 31.53
N GLY A 1085 12.96 -8.98 30.34
CA GLY A 1085 13.80 -8.58 29.20
C GLY A 1085 15.27 -8.99 29.30
N LEU A 1086 15.58 -10.02 30.08
CA LEU A 1086 16.95 -10.49 30.29
C LEU A 1086 17.37 -11.59 29.28
N VAL A 1087 16.94 -11.59 28.01
CA VAL A 1087 17.31 -12.68 27.05
C VAL A 1087 17.39 -12.27 25.57
N VAL A 1088 18.40 -12.85 24.90
CA VAL A 1088 18.71 -12.87 23.45
C VAL A 1088 18.13 -14.13 22.78
N MET A 1089 17.59 -14.01 21.56
CA MET A 1089 17.02 -15.12 20.78
C MET A 1089 17.99 -15.69 19.74
N SER A 1090 18.53 -16.90 19.97
CA SER A 1090 18.87 -17.88 18.92
C SER A 1090 19.15 -19.28 19.51
N LYS A 1091 18.81 -20.34 18.75
CA LYS A 1091 19.06 -21.76 19.11
C LYS A 1091 20.56 -22.11 19.18
N GLU A 1092 21.39 -21.43 18.40
CA GLU A 1092 22.83 -21.71 18.30
C GLU A 1092 23.61 -21.11 19.48
N LEU A 1093 23.10 -20.04 20.11
CA LEU A 1093 23.67 -19.48 21.35
C LEU A 1093 23.18 -20.22 22.62
N GLU A 1094 22.12 -21.02 22.53
CA GLU A 1094 21.50 -21.69 23.68
C GLU A 1094 22.44 -22.70 24.36
N GLU A 1095 23.25 -23.43 23.58
CA GLU A 1095 24.21 -24.40 24.12
C GLU A 1095 25.46 -23.74 24.69
N VAL A 1096 25.92 -22.63 24.08
CA VAL A 1096 27.13 -21.91 24.51
C VAL A 1096 26.85 -21.04 25.74
N TYR A 1097 25.64 -20.45 25.85
CA TYR A 1097 25.30 -19.53 26.94
C TYR A 1097 24.82 -20.22 28.23
N LYS A 1098 24.18 -21.40 28.12
CA LYS A 1098 23.82 -22.25 29.29
C LYS A 1098 25.04 -22.66 30.13
N ALA A 1099 26.22 -22.69 29.53
CA ALA A 1099 27.48 -22.98 30.23
C ALA A 1099 28.09 -21.75 30.93
N ALA A 1100 27.73 -20.51 30.54
CA ALA A 1100 28.51 -19.32 30.87
C ALA A 1100 27.93 -18.44 32.01
N VAL A 1101 26.61 -18.40 32.24
CA VAL A 1101 26.04 -17.46 33.23
C VAL A 1101 24.85 -18.08 33.99
N LYS A 1102 25.04 -18.31 35.30
CA LYS A 1102 23.94 -18.57 36.24
C LYS A 1102 23.10 -17.29 36.39
N GLY A 1103 21.98 -17.18 35.67
CA GLY A 1103 21.01 -16.12 35.92
C GLY A 1103 20.00 -15.75 34.84
N LEU A 1104 20.02 -16.36 33.64
CA LEU A 1104 19.14 -15.94 32.54
C LEU A 1104 18.35 -17.14 32.00
N VAL A 1105 17.02 -17.10 32.15
CA VAL A 1105 16.09 -18.13 31.66
C VAL A 1105 15.52 -17.69 30.31
N VAL A 1106 15.79 -18.50 29.28
CA VAL A 1106 15.35 -18.24 27.89
C VAL A 1106 13.85 -18.44 27.74
N MET A 1107 13.17 -17.53 27.04
CA MET A 1107 11.77 -17.72 26.61
C MET A 1107 11.75 -18.83 25.54
N SER A 1108 11.60 -20.07 25.98
CA SER A 1108 11.37 -21.20 25.11
C SER A 1108 9.97 -21.12 24.51
N LYS A 1109 9.74 -21.79 23.37
CA LYS A 1109 8.41 -21.94 22.77
C LYS A 1109 7.38 -22.45 23.80
N GLU A 1110 7.81 -23.34 24.69
CA GLU A 1110 6.99 -23.91 25.76
C GLU A 1110 6.61 -22.86 26.83
N LEU A 1111 7.52 -21.95 27.20
CA LEU A 1111 7.23 -20.86 28.14
C LEU A 1111 6.35 -19.78 27.50
N GLU A 1112 6.51 -19.53 26.20
CA GLU A 1112 5.61 -18.66 25.44
C GLU A 1112 4.19 -19.23 25.38
N GLU A 1113 4.04 -20.55 25.22
CA GLU A 1113 2.73 -21.22 25.31
C GLU A 1113 2.11 -21.09 26.70
N VAL A 1114 2.91 -21.21 27.78
CA VAL A 1114 2.43 -20.97 29.15
C VAL A 1114 2.02 -19.51 29.36
N TYR A 1115 2.81 -18.56 28.89
CA TYR A 1115 2.50 -17.12 28.95
C TYR A 1115 1.17 -16.82 28.24
N LYS A 1116 1.01 -17.32 27.00
CA LYS A 1116 -0.21 -17.16 26.23
C LYS A 1116 -1.40 -17.78 26.95
N ALA A 1117 -1.27 -19.02 27.46
CA ALA A 1117 -2.32 -19.71 28.20
C ALA A 1117 -2.76 -18.96 29.47
N MET A 1118 -1.81 -18.39 30.22
CA MET A 1118 -2.12 -17.55 31.40
C MET A 1118 -2.89 -16.29 31.04
N LEU A 1119 -2.53 -15.65 29.93
CA LEU A 1119 -3.23 -14.46 29.44
C LEU A 1119 -4.70 -14.77 29.10
N ILE A 1120 -4.97 -15.93 28.51
CA ILE A 1120 -6.32 -16.35 28.10
C ILE A 1120 -7.05 -17.19 29.16
N ASN A 1121 -6.53 -17.28 30.39
CA ASN A 1121 -7.11 -18.05 31.51
C ASN A 1121 -7.32 -19.54 31.21
N THR A 1122 -6.45 -20.15 30.40
CA THR A 1122 -6.45 -21.59 30.11
C THR A 1122 -5.30 -22.31 30.82
N VAL A 1123 -5.48 -23.60 31.08
CA VAL A 1123 -4.42 -24.43 31.69
C VAL A 1123 -3.37 -24.74 30.60
N PRO A 1124 -2.09 -24.42 30.81
CA PRO A 1124 -1.03 -24.73 29.85
C PRO A 1124 -0.93 -26.23 29.54
N THR A 1125 -0.64 -26.57 28.28
CA THR A 1125 -0.47 -27.96 27.79
C THR A 1125 0.55 -28.73 28.61
N MET A 1126 1.70 -28.11 28.94
CA MET A 1126 2.74 -28.70 29.79
C MET A 1126 2.20 -29.15 31.17
N TRP A 1127 1.24 -28.40 31.74
CA TRP A 1127 0.62 -28.77 33.00
C TRP A 1127 -0.42 -29.86 32.78
N ALA A 1128 -1.24 -29.74 31.74
CA ALA A 1128 -2.30 -30.69 31.38
C ALA A 1128 -1.74 -32.11 31.14
N ASP A 1129 -0.63 -32.24 30.42
CA ASP A 1129 0.03 -33.53 30.12
C ASP A 1129 0.52 -34.28 31.37
N ARG A 1130 0.74 -33.54 32.46
CA ARG A 1130 1.17 -34.07 33.76
C ARG A 1130 0.07 -33.99 34.82
N ALA A 1131 -1.13 -33.54 34.46
CA ALA A 1131 -2.25 -33.37 35.36
C ALA A 1131 -3.30 -34.46 35.18
N TYR A 1132 -4.29 -34.43 36.06
CA TYR A 1132 -5.53 -35.17 35.91
C TYR A 1132 -6.39 -34.54 34.81
N PRO A 1133 -7.22 -35.33 34.08
CA PRO A 1133 -8.13 -34.79 33.08
C PRO A 1133 -9.07 -33.74 33.68
N SER A 1134 -9.06 -32.53 33.11
CA SER A 1134 -9.89 -31.42 33.57
C SER A 1134 -10.15 -30.44 32.42
N LEU A 1135 -11.39 -29.96 32.35
CA LEU A 1135 -11.81 -28.89 31.44
C LEU A 1135 -12.01 -27.54 32.15
N LYS A 1136 -11.57 -27.43 33.42
CA LYS A 1136 -11.69 -26.19 34.21
C LYS A 1136 -10.76 -25.09 33.68
N PRO A 1137 -11.20 -23.82 33.64
CA PRO A 1137 -10.33 -22.67 33.39
C PRO A 1137 -9.21 -22.56 34.43
N LEU A 1138 -8.13 -21.85 34.10
CA LEU A 1138 -6.92 -21.76 34.93
C LEU A 1138 -7.22 -21.40 36.40
N ALA A 1139 -8.00 -20.35 36.64
CA ALA A 1139 -8.33 -19.92 38.01
C ALA A 1139 -9.06 -21.02 38.82
N ALA A 1140 -10.07 -21.66 38.22
CA ALA A 1140 -10.84 -22.73 38.84
C ALA A 1140 -10.01 -24.02 38.99
N TRP A 1141 -9.14 -24.30 38.02
CA TRP A 1141 -8.22 -25.43 38.04
C TRP A 1141 -7.17 -25.28 39.15
N VAL A 1142 -6.62 -24.08 39.36
CA VAL A 1142 -5.69 -23.82 40.48
C VAL A 1142 -6.40 -24.03 41.82
N SER A 1143 -7.62 -23.54 41.98
CA SER A 1143 -8.40 -23.78 43.20
C SER A 1143 -8.67 -25.28 43.42
N ASP A 1144 -9.01 -26.01 42.36
CA ASP A 1144 -9.23 -27.45 42.37
C ASP A 1144 -7.95 -28.22 42.74
N LEU A 1145 -6.81 -27.84 42.18
CA LEU A 1145 -5.50 -28.40 42.51
C LEU A 1145 -5.18 -28.18 44.00
N VAL A 1146 -5.40 -26.97 44.52
CA VAL A 1146 -5.19 -26.66 45.95
C VAL A 1146 -6.07 -27.54 46.83
N GLN A 1147 -7.35 -27.73 46.47
CA GLN A 1147 -8.25 -28.62 47.23
C GLN A 1147 -7.81 -30.08 47.20
N ARG A 1148 -7.29 -30.57 46.05
CA ARG A 1148 -6.74 -31.94 45.93
C ARG A 1148 -5.48 -32.13 46.77
N LEU A 1149 -4.58 -31.16 46.77
CA LEU A 1149 -3.39 -31.20 47.63
C LEU A 1149 -3.79 -31.20 49.10
N GLN A 1150 -4.77 -30.39 49.49
CA GLN A 1150 -5.33 -30.38 50.85
C GLN A 1150 -5.99 -31.72 51.21
N MET A 1151 -6.63 -32.42 50.28
CA MET A 1151 -7.20 -33.75 50.53
C MET A 1151 -6.12 -34.76 50.90
N ILE A 1152 -5.03 -34.82 50.14
CA ILE A 1152 -3.91 -35.73 50.41
C ILE A 1152 -3.18 -35.36 51.71
N GLU A 1153 -3.05 -34.07 52.00
CA GLU A 1153 -2.46 -33.58 53.24
C GLU A 1153 -3.34 -33.90 54.46
N ARG A 1154 -4.66 -33.69 54.38
CA ARG A 1154 -5.59 -34.10 55.45
C ARG A 1154 -5.54 -35.61 55.69
N TRP A 1155 -5.41 -36.42 54.63
CA TRP A 1155 -5.20 -37.86 54.77
C TRP A 1155 -3.86 -38.11 55.48
N PHE A 1156 -2.79 -37.40 55.10
CA PHE A 1156 -1.53 -37.50 55.81
C PHE A 1156 -1.68 -37.20 57.29
N ASP A 1157 -2.32 -36.08 57.67
CA ASP A 1157 -2.42 -35.62 59.06
C ASP A 1157 -3.38 -36.44 59.93
N LEU A 1158 -4.53 -36.84 59.40
CA LEU A 1158 -5.63 -37.44 60.17
C LEU A 1158 -5.80 -38.96 59.94
N GLY A 1159 -5.06 -39.55 58.98
CA GLY A 1159 -5.26 -40.94 58.56
C GLY A 1159 -6.45 -41.10 57.62
N HIS A 1160 -7.02 -42.31 57.54
CA HIS A 1160 -8.07 -42.66 56.57
C HIS A 1160 -9.31 -41.75 56.67
N PRO A 1161 -9.64 -40.99 55.59
CA PRO A 1161 -10.88 -40.22 55.52
C PRO A 1161 -12.11 -41.13 55.57
N LYS A 1162 -13.20 -40.68 56.20
CA LYS A 1162 -14.48 -41.40 56.19
C LYS A 1162 -15.27 -41.17 54.90
N THR A 1163 -15.07 -40.01 54.29
CA THR A 1163 -15.65 -39.61 53.02
C THR A 1163 -14.52 -39.31 52.04
N TYR A 1164 -14.54 -39.95 50.88
CA TYR A 1164 -13.52 -39.78 49.87
C TYR A 1164 -14.06 -38.96 48.70
N TRP A 1165 -13.34 -37.91 48.31
CA TRP A 1165 -13.62 -37.19 47.08
C TRP A 1165 -13.03 -37.97 45.90
N ILE A 1166 -13.82 -38.90 45.33
CA ILE A 1166 -13.35 -39.85 44.30
C ILE A 1166 -12.70 -39.14 43.10
N SER A 1167 -13.33 -38.07 42.59
CA SER A 1167 -12.77 -37.30 41.48
C SER A 1167 -11.52 -36.51 41.85
N GLY A 1168 -11.19 -36.40 43.14
CA GLY A 1168 -10.01 -35.72 43.70
C GLY A 1168 -8.71 -36.50 43.49
N PHE A 1169 -8.78 -37.82 43.29
CA PHE A 1169 -7.62 -38.66 42.98
C PHE A 1169 -7.09 -38.42 41.57
N PHE A 1170 -5.78 -38.57 41.42
CA PHE A 1170 -5.07 -38.58 40.15
C PHE A 1170 -5.42 -39.87 39.37
N PHE A 1171 -5.57 -41.01 40.05
CA PHE A 1171 -5.95 -42.28 39.44
C PHE A 1171 -7.01 -43.04 40.29
N PRO A 1172 -8.29 -42.69 40.12
CA PRO A 1172 -9.39 -43.25 40.91
C PRO A 1172 -9.52 -44.79 40.82
N GLN A 1173 -9.08 -45.40 39.72
CA GLN A 1173 -9.11 -46.86 39.56
C GLN A 1173 -8.23 -47.59 40.60
N ALA A 1174 -7.06 -47.04 40.97
CA ALA A 1174 -6.25 -47.65 42.02
C ALA A 1174 -6.94 -47.61 43.39
N PHE A 1175 -7.69 -46.53 43.66
CA PHE A 1175 -8.51 -46.42 44.86
C PHE A 1175 -9.63 -47.47 44.87
N LEU A 1176 -10.40 -47.59 43.77
CA LEU A 1176 -11.46 -48.60 43.66
C LEU A 1176 -10.90 -50.04 43.75
N THR A 1177 -9.80 -50.34 43.07
CA THR A 1177 -9.18 -51.67 43.18
C THR A 1177 -8.65 -51.92 44.59
N GLY A 1178 -8.08 -50.90 45.24
CA GLY A 1178 -7.61 -51.02 46.61
C GLY A 1178 -8.73 -51.30 47.61
N ILE A 1179 -9.93 -50.72 47.42
CA ILE A 1179 -11.10 -51.01 48.26
C ILE A 1179 -11.54 -52.46 48.07
N LEU A 1180 -11.66 -52.91 46.82
CA LEU A 1180 -12.01 -54.30 46.51
C LEU A 1180 -10.99 -55.26 47.12
N GLN A 1181 -9.69 -54.96 47.03
CA GLN A 1181 -8.63 -55.76 47.64
C GLN A 1181 -8.74 -55.81 49.17
N ASN A 1182 -8.98 -54.67 49.83
CA ASN A 1182 -9.15 -54.63 51.28
C ASN A 1182 -10.40 -55.42 51.72
N TYR A 1183 -11.51 -55.34 50.96
CA TYR A 1183 -12.72 -56.10 51.23
C TYR A 1183 -12.52 -57.60 50.99
N ALA A 1184 -11.94 -57.98 49.85
CA ALA A 1184 -11.61 -59.37 49.48
C ALA A 1184 -10.72 -60.03 50.54
N ARG A 1185 -9.68 -59.32 51.02
CA ARG A 1185 -8.78 -59.80 52.08
C ARG A 1185 -9.47 -59.93 53.42
N LYS A 1186 -10.33 -58.97 53.79
CA LYS A 1186 -11.10 -59.01 55.04
C LYS A 1186 -12.10 -60.16 55.09
N GLN A 1187 -12.75 -60.45 53.96
CA GLN A 1187 -13.75 -61.52 53.84
C GLN A 1187 -13.17 -62.86 53.35
N GLN A 1188 -11.88 -62.92 53.02
CA GLN A 1188 -11.20 -64.09 52.45
C GLN A 1188 -11.88 -64.69 51.20
N ILE A 1189 -12.38 -63.83 50.31
CA ILE A 1189 -13.01 -64.22 49.03
C ILE A 1189 -12.16 -63.75 47.84
N SER A 1190 -12.31 -64.40 46.68
CA SER A 1190 -11.62 -63.99 45.45
C SER A 1190 -12.08 -62.59 45.02
N ILE A 1191 -11.16 -61.75 44.55
CA ILE A 1191 -11.48 -60.40 44.06
C ILE A 1191 -12.39 -60.43 42.83
N ASP A 1192 -12.28 -61.48 42.00
CA ASP A 1192 -13.04 -61.61 40.74
C ASP A 1192 -14.54 -61.89 40.97
N THR A 1193 -14.92 -62.31 42.19
CA THR A 1193 -16.32 -62.58 42.55
C THR A 1193 -17.03 -61.37 43.16
N ILE A 1194 -16.37 -60.23 43.25
CA ILE A 1194 -16.86 -59.03 43.94
C ILE A 1194 -17.17 -57.94 42.92
N SER A 1195 -18.35 -57.33 43.04
CA SER A 1195 -18.75 -56.18 42.25
C SER A 1195 -19.23 -55.04 43.15
N TYR A 1196 -19.25 -53.84 42.61
CA TYR A 1196 -19.77 -52.66 43.32
C TYR A 1196 -21.30 -52.60 43.23
N GLY A 1197 -21.96 -52.50 44.39
CA GLY A 1197 -23.34 -52.01 44.51
C GLY A 1197 -23.33 -50.54 44.93
N PHE A 1198 -24.31 -49.77 44.45
CA PHE A 1198 -24.43 -48.35 44.74
C PHE A 1198 -25.81 -48.03 45.33
N GLU A 1199 -25.83 -47.21 46.40
CA GLU A 1199 -27.04 -46.66 47.00
C GLU A 1199 -26.95 -45.13 47.00
N TRP A 1200 -28.05 -44.47 46.64
CA TRP A 1200 -28.12 -43.01 46.58
C TRP A 1200 -28.51 -42.42 47.93
N LEU A 1201 -27.64 -41.62 48.53
CA LEU A 1201 -27.89 -40.94 49.81
C LEU A 1201 -28.13 -39.44 49.58
N ASN A 1202 -29.28 -38.93 50.02
CA ASN A 1202 -29.63 -37.51 49.92
C ASN A 1202 -29.19 -36.73 51.18
N LYS A 1203 -27.88 -36.77 51.51
CA LYS A 1203 -27.28 -36.10 52.67
C LYS A 1203 -25.99 -35.38 52.26
N ASN A 1204 -25.66 -34.28 52.94
CA ASN A 1204 -24.39 -33.60 52.70
C ASN A 1204 -23.21 -34.49 53.12
N PRO A 1205 -22.10 -34.53 52.36
CA PRO A 1205 -20.94 -35.35 52.71
C PRO A 1205 -20.37 -35.07 54.10
N GLU A 1206 -20.45 -33.82 54.59
CA GLU A 1206 -19.95 -33.43 55.92
C GLU A 1206 -20.78 -33.99 57.08
N GLU A 1207 -22.02 -34.39 56.81
CA GLU A 1207 -22.92 -35.01 57.79
C GLU A 1207 -22.68 -36.52 57.93
N CYS A 1208 -21.95 -37.14 56.99
CA CYS A 1208 -21.61 -38.56 56.98
C CYS A 1208 -20.43 -38.86 57.92
N LYS A 1209 -20.72 -39.05 59.22
CA LYS A 1209 -19.71 -39.29 60.27
C LYS A 1209 -19.40 -40.77 60.54
N GLU A 1210 -20.14 -41.69 59.96
CA GLU A 1210 -20.01 -43.14 60.16
C GLU A 1210 -19.69 -43.85 58.84
N ALA A 1211 -18.91 -44.94 58.93
CA ALA A 1211 -18.67 -45.80 57.77
C ALA A 1211 -19.95 -46.59 57.46
N PRO A 1212 -20.28 -46.85 56.19
CA PRO A 1212 -21.45 -47.63 55.83
C PRO A 1212 -21.40 -49.01 56.49
N SER A 1213 -22.50 -49.43 57.11
CA SER A 1213 -22.67 -50.81 57.57
C SER A 1213 -22.55 -51.72 56.36
N THR A 1214 -21.57 -52.64 56.39
CA THR A 1214 -21.36 -53.63 55.33
C THR A 1214 -22.69 -54.26 54.90
N PRO A 1215 -23.10 -54.16 53.63
CA PRO A 1215 -24.30 -54.86 53.18
C PRO A 1215 -24.08 -56.37 53.32
N THR A 1216 -25.04 -57.02 53.96
CA THR A 1216 -25.25 -58.46 53.93
C THR A 1216 -25.38 -58.95 52.49
N MET A 1217 -24.87 -60.18 52.25
CA MET A 1217 -24.86 -60.93 50.99
C MET A 1217 -26.03 -60.67 50.05
#